data_AF-A0A9X3EIG7-F1
#
_entry.id   AF-A0A9X3EIG7-F1
#
_cell.length_a   1.000
_cell.length_b   1.000
_cell.length_c   1.000
_cell.angle_alpha   90.00
_cell.angle_beta   90.00
_cell.angle_gamma   90.00
#
_symmetry.space_group_name_H-M   'P 1'
#
loop_
_entity.id
_entity.type
_entity.pdbx_description
1 polymer ?
#
loop_
_entity_poly.entity_id
_entity_poly.type
_entity_poly.pdbx_seq_one_letter_code
_entity_poly.pdbx_strand_id
1 'polypeptide(L)'
;MKLLLETLLLPRRQAVIFAIKGVISMALALLLAMALGLDRPYWAVVSAVFLQVRPETGLVIQKGMYQVGGTLVGSLVGILVLAFLMPYPELALCCIGLWIGLNSALASTVRSPNHTYGFAMAGMSAALVVMLTMADASTTSSASVFAIATSRVAELVLGSLCAVLVSQLLWPVSVKDGLRAHGRTLLNETLSYMALETSPDSAHQQRHQAADRILDSLMAMSDDTSAVAFEGPQGPGRARAASLLANRVMSLMATVQILGRFQRYYPLQVEPWYQQAMRETGAVLQAAATTRDYPEALELVQELRRRLQEQSRQQSFNSALQSRMANMMVELLSDLQVALKAWQALEQPDDTLLKASSIQTTRDWLPALINASRTMLMFAIGTTLWIATASPAAQMLMMMPVVFSIMFSHLPLATVSVLVKRLVQGTAAAALAGLVVLALLAQSSGDAEILVLVMGAFYFPGLLLLANRPTLPWGLGFLIPLTIIVRPGNGMSFDVGTALSIALGVMVGVGVLYWVFQIITAPANQTMQRRWLEATARDLRSLAEPDHNEDWFNGRMGDRLLKLSASDRTSADRYITDLGLTGLNLGHVALRLRRLISNAETTDARQSYQQWLHAVASSYLAASRGEESPHLSRASSQLLQALEDAGMPENQRVLVEGMALRLRSTFQRTARTVAEGMTLTAAPQAGQ
;
A
#
# COMPACT_ATOMS: atom_id res chain seq x y z
N MET A 1 16.57 22.55 -1.80
CA MET A 1 16.64 23.81 -1.02
C MET A 1 15.40 24.66 -1.18
N LYS A 2 14.98 25.05 -2.42
CA LYS A 2 13.76 25.85 -2.67
C LYS A 2 12.50 25.36 -1.95
N LEU A 3 12.17 24.07 -2.10
CA LEU A 3 11.02 23.44 -1.44
C LEU A 3 11.06 23.50 0.10
N LEU A 4 12.24 23.42 0.70
CA LEU A 4 12.43 23.45 2.15
C LEU A 4 12.20 24.87 2.67
N LEU A 5 12.79 25.87 2.01
CA LEU A 5 12.58 27.29 2.30
C LEU A 5 11.12 27.70 2.13
N GLU A 6 10.47 27.28 1.04
CA GLU A 6 9.05 27.54 0.79
C GLU A 6 8.17 26.97 1.89
N THR A 7 8.44 25.74 2.35
CA THR A 7 7.65 25.09 3.41
C THR A 7 7.80 25.81 4.76
N LEU A 8 8.98 26.34 5.08
CA LEU A 8 9.24 27.02 6.35
C LEU A 8 8.81 28.49 6.35
N LEU A 9 9.02 29.22 5.25
CA LEU A 9 8.76 30.66 5.16
C LEU A 9 7.36 31.00 4.67
N LEU A 10 6.75 30.13 3.86
CA LEU A 10 5.40 30.31 3.30
C LEU A 10 4.52 29.09 3.60
N PRO A 11 4.33 28.72 4.89
CA PRO A 11 3.58 27.53 5.25
C PRO A 11 2.10 27.71 4.92
N ARG A 12 1.48 26.64 4.40
CA ARG A 12 0.03 26.59 4.22
C ARG A 12 -0.67 26.62 5.58
N ARG A 13 -1.87 27.21 5.64
CA ARG A 13 -2.70 27.26 6.87
C ARG A 13 -2.87 25.88 7.54
N GLN A 14 -3.10 24.84 6.75
CA GLN A 14 -3.24 23.46 7.25
C GLN A 14 -1.96 22.93 7.90
N ALA A 15 -0.79 23.27 7.35
CA ALA A 15 0.50 22.87 7.90
C ALA A 15 0.79 23.57 9.24
N VAL A 16 0.38 24.84 9.38
CA VAL A 16 0.49 25.58 10.65
C VAL A 16 -0.41 24.97 11.72
N ILE A 17 -1.68 24.70 11.39
CA ILE A 17 -2.62 24.03 12.31
C ILE A 17 -2.07 22.67 12.74
N PHE A 18 -1.54 21.90 11.79
CA PHE A 18 -0.87 20.63 12.05
C PHE A 18 0.30 20.79 13.03
N ALA A 19 1.18 21.75 12.80
CA ALA A 19 2.35 21.97 13.64
C ALA A 19 1.97 22.43 15.06
N ILE A 20 1.01 23.34 15.21
CA ILE A 20 0.51 23.75 16.53
C ILE A 20 -0.07 22.56 17.28
N LYS A 21 -0.96 21.80 16.63
CA LYS A 21 -1.56 20.58 17.19
C LYS A 21 -0.49 19.58 17.61
N GLY A 22 0.55 19.44 16.79
CA GLY A 22 1.65 18.54 17.06
C GLY A 22 2.49 18.93 18.28
N VAL A 23 2.82 20.22 18.41
CA VAL A 23 3.50 20.77 19.59
C VAL A 23 2.67 20.53 20.85
N ILE A 24 1.35 20.79 20.81
CA ILE A 24 0.47 20.55 21.97
C ILE A 24 0.47 19.06 22.37
N SER A 25 0.37 18.16 21.39
CA SER A 25 0.43 16.71 21.65
C SER A 25 1.75 16.27 22.26
N MET A 26 2.87 16.79 21.76
CA MET A 26 4.21 16.48 22.28
C MET A 26 4.43 17.06 23.68
N ALA A 27 3.99 18.30 23.91
CA ALA A 27 4.06 18.95 25.22
C ALA A 27 3.19 18.23 26.26
N LEU A 28 1.96 17.86 25.91
CA LEU A 28 1.07 17.11 26.79
C LEU A 28 1.67 15.75 27.18
N ALA A 29 2.22 15.01 26.21
CA ALA A 29 2.89 13.74 26.47
C ALA A 29 4.10 13.91 27.41
N LEU A 30 4.90 14.95 27.19
CA LEU A 30 6.07 15.24 28.03
C LEU A 30 5.68 15.60 29.46
N LEU A 31 4.75 16.54 29.63
CA LEU A 31 4.32 17.02 30.95
C LEU A 31 3.67 15.90 31.77
N LEU A 32 2.81 15.08 31.15
CA LEU A 32 2.20 13.94 31.85
C LEU A 32 3.24 12.87 32.20
N ALA A 33 4.20 12.59 31.31
CA ALA A 33 5.27 11.63 31.60
C ALA A 33 6.16 12.10 32.76
N MET A 34 6.47 13.40 32.81
CA MET A 34 7.22 14.01 33.91
C MET A 34 6.42 14.01 35.22
N ALA A 35 5.12 14.35 35.16
CA ALA A 35 4.25 14.35 36.32
C ALA A 35 4.03 12.96 36.93
N LEU A 36 3.98 11.92 36.09
CA LEU A 36 3.91 10.51 36.53
C LEU A 36 5.25 9.95 37.00
N GLY A 37 6.35 10.72 36.90
CA GLY A 37 7.67 10.29 37.31
C GLY A 37 8.23 9.14 36.48
N LEU A 38 7.90 9.07 35.19
CA LEU A 38 8.45 8.02 34.30
C LEU A 38 9.96 8.19 34.11
N ASP A 39 10.68 7.08 33.99
CA ASP A 39 12.15 7.07 33.90
C ASP A 39 12.67 7.87 32.70
N ARG A 40 12.02 7.73 31.53
CA ARG A 40 12.48 8.34 30.28
C ARG A 40 11.36 9.06 29.53
N PRO A 41 10.92 10.26 30.00
CA PRO A 41 9.78 11.00 29.44
C PRO A 41 9.90 11.33 27.95
N TYR A 42 11.13 11.54 27.47
CA TYR A 42 11.40 11.85 26.07
C TYR A 42 10.88 10.80 25.08
N TRP A 43 10.71 9.53 25.49
CA TRP A 43 10.13 8.53 24.59
C TRP A 43 8.62 8.65 24.40
N ALA A 44 7.90 9.21 25.38
CA ALA A 44 6.48 9.56 25.18
C ALA A 44 6.36 10.63 24.07
N VAL A 45 7.32 11.54 24.00
CA VAL A 45 7.42 12.54 22.94
C VAL A 45 7.75 11.90 21.59
N VAL A 46 8.73 10.99 21.54
CA VAL A 46 9.06 10.24 20.30
C VAL A 46 7.84 9.47 19.76
N SER A 47 7.08 8.83 20.66
CA SER A 47 5.80 8.19 20.33
C SER A 47 4.82 9.18 19.68
N ALA A 48 4.62 10.34 20.31
CA ALA A 48 3.71 11.36 19.80
C ALA A 48 4.12 11.85 18.40
N VAL A 49 5.41 12.04 18.13
CA VAL A 49 5.94 12.40 16.80
C VAL A 49 5.61 11.36 15.74
N PHE A 50 5.86 10.08 16.03
CA PHE A 50 5.57 9.01 15.07
C PHE A 50 4.09 8.94 14.71
N LEU A 51 3.19 9.15 15.67
CA LEU A 51 1.75 9.12 15.41
C LEU A 51 1.30 10.29 14.54
N GLN A 52 1.96 11.44 14.60
CA GLN A 52 1.59 12.63 13.84
C GLN A 52 2.06 12.61 12.37
N VAL A 53 2.84 11.62 11.92
CA VAL A 53 3.30 11.51 10.53
C VAL A 53 2.16 11.60 9.50
N ARG A 54 0.97 11.13 9.88
CA ARG A 54 -0.28 11.30 9.13
C ARG A 54 -1.37 11.80 10.10
N PRO A 55 -1.83 13.06 10.00
CA PRO A 55 -2.68 13.68 11.02
C PRO A 55 -4.14 13.24 11.02
N GLU A 56 -4.56 12.43 10.06
CA GLU A 56 -5.95 12.01 9.95
C GLU A 56 -6.32 11.11 11.13
N THR A 57 -7.44 11.41 11.78
CA THR A 57 -7.79 10.90 13.11
C THR A 57 -7.83 9.37 13.15
N GLY A 58 -8.50 8.74 12.19
CA GLY A 58 -8.55 7.27 12.07
C GLY A 58 -7.17 6.62 11.86
N LEU A 59 -6.27 7.28 11.12
CA LEU A 59 -4.91 6.79 10.91
C LEU A 59 -4.08 6.88 12.19
N VAL A 60 -4.23 7.95 12.98
CA VAL A 60 -3.56 8.11 14.28
C VAL A 60 -4.05 7.07 15.28
N ILE A 61 -5.37 6.83 15.37
CA ILE A 61 -5.97 5.82 16.26
C ILE A 61 -5.43 4.43 15.90
N GLN A 62 -5.55 4.04 14.64
CA GLN A 62 -5.08 2.73 14.17
C GLN A 62 -3.58 2.55 14.44
N LYS A 63 -2.77 3.57 14.16
CA LYS A 63 -1.32 3.53 14.40
C LYS A 63 -0.99 3.44 15.90
N GLY A 64 -1.71 4.16 16.75
CA GLY A 64 -1.59 4.07 18.19
C GLY A 64 -1.91 2.68 18.72
N MET A 65 -2.98 2.03 18.24
CA MET A 65 -3.31 0.64 18.59
C MET A 65 -2.19 -0.32 18.21
N TYR A 66 -1.63 -0.21 17.00
CA TYR A 66 -0.50 -1.03 16.55
C TYR A 66 0.78 -0.76 17.34
N GLN A 67 1.01 0.49 17.74
CA GLN A 67 2.13 0.84 18.59
C GLN A 67 2.01 0.16 19.95
N VAL A 68 0.87 0.31 20.63
CA VAL A 68 0.63 -0.28 21.95
C VAL A 68 0.74 -1.80 21.88
N GLY A 69 0.08 -2.44 20.92
CA GLY A 69 0.17 -3.89 20.73
C GLY A 69 1.60 -4.36 20.44
N GLY A 70 2.30 -3.68 19.53
CA GLY A 70 3.70 -3.97 19.20
C GLY A 70 4.62 -3.84 20.42
N THR A 71 4.49 -2.76 21.20
CA THR A 71 5.29 -2.54 22.40
C THR A 71 5.05 -3.59 23.46
N LEU A 72 3.79 -4.00 23.70
CA LEU A 72 3.48 -5.06 24.66
C LEU A 72 4.13 -6.38 24.26
N VAL A 73 3.99 -6.79 22.99
CA VAL A 73 4.61 -8.02 22.47
C VAL A 73 6.13 -7.91 22.54
N GLY A 74 6.71 -6.79 22.13
CA GLY A 74 8.15 -6.57 22.16
C GLY A 74 8.72 -6.60 23.59
N SER A 75 8.09 -5.90 24.53
CA SER A 75 8.50 -5.93 25.94
C SER A 75 8.39 -7.33 26.54
N LEU A 76 7.33 -8.09 26.23
CA LEU A 76 7.20 -9.48 26.68
C LEU A 76 8.32 -10.36 26.12
N VAL A 77 8.63 -10.26 24.83
CA VAL A 77 9.73 -11.01 24.23
C VAL A 77 11.07 -10.61 24.83
N GLY A 78 11.30 -9.32 25.08
CA GLY A 78 12.51 -8.83 25.76
C GLY A 78 12.67 -9.43 27.17
N ILE A 79 11.59 -9.47 27.95
CA ILE A 79 11.57 -10.12 29.27
C ILE A 79 11.88 -11.61 29.14
N LEU A 80 11.23 -12.32 28.22
CA LEU A 80 11.44 -13.76 28.01
C LEU A 80 12.89 -14.07 27.61
N VAL A 81 13.46 -13.28 26.69
CA VAL A 81 14.85 -13.43 26.28
C VAL A 81 15.78 -13.25 27.48
N LEU A 82 15.60 -12.21 28.29
CA LEU A 82 16.43 -12.03 29.49
C LEU A 82 16.14 -13.08 30.56
N ALA A 83 14.91 -13.58 30.69
CA ALA A 83 14.59 -14.61 31.67
C ALA A 83 15.39 -15.91 31.44
N PHE A 84 15.65 -16.27 30.18
CA PHE A 84 16.39 -17.48 29.83
C PHE A 84 17.87 -17.24 29.50
N LEU A 85 18.21 -16.07 28.94
CA LEU A 85 19.51 -15.80 28.34
C LEU A 85 20.28 -14.66 29.02
N MET A 86 19.82 -14.14 30.17
CA MET A 86 20.56 -13.15 30.94
C MET A 86 22.02 -13.55 31.25
N PRO A 87 22.34 -14.83 31.56
CA PRO A 87 23.73 -15.25 31.75
C PRO A 87 24.58 -15.27 30.46
N TYR A 88 23.93 -15.29 29.28
CA TYR A 88 24.58 -15.43 27.97
C TYR A 88 24.28 -14.22 27.08
N PRO A 89 24.95 -13.06 27.32
CA PRO A 89 24.61 -11.78 26.69
C PRO A 89 24.68 -11.80 25.16
N GLU A 90 25.69 -12.45 24.60
CA GLU A 90 25.85 -12.58 23.14
C GLU A 90 24.70 -13.38 22.50
N LEU A 91 24.26 -14.44 23.17
CA LEU A 91 23.15 -15.27 22.71
C LEU A 91 21.82 -14.52 22.83
N ALA A 92 21.62 -13.76 23.90
CA ALA A 92 20.45 -12.88 24.05
C ALA A 92 20.36 -11.86 22.90
N LEU A 93 21.48 -11.23 22.57
CA LEU A 93 21.56 -10.27 21.47
C LEU A 93 21.35 -10.93 20.09
N CYS A 94 21.85 -12.15 19.89
CA CYS A 94 21.57 -12.94 18.69
C CYS A 94 20.07 -13.26 18.56
N CYS A 95 19.42 -13.68 19.65
CA CYS A 95 17.98 -13.93 19.69
C CYS A 95 17.16 -12.68 19.37
N ILE A 96 17.54 -11.51 19.89
CA ILE A 96 16.89 -10.24 19.52
C ILE A 96 17.16 -9.88 18.05
N GLY A 97 18.38 -10.10 17.54
CA GLY A 97 18.66 -9.93 16.12
C GLY A 97 17.72 -10.76 15.24
N LEU A 98 17.51 -12.04 15.57
CA LEU A 98 16.56 -12.92 14.89
C LEU A 98 15.10 -12.43 15.04
N TRP A 99 14.70 -11.97 16.23
CA TRP A 99 13.38 -11.39 16.46
C TRP A 99 13.13 -10.14 15.60
N ILE A 100 14.11 -9.25 15.50
CA ILE A 100 14.06 -8.06 14.64
C ILE A 100 13.97 -8.46 13.16
N GLY A 101 14.75 -9.47 12.74
CA GLY A 101 14.68 -10.05 11.40
C GLY A 101 13.29 -10.60 11.08
N LEU A 102 12.70 -11.35 12.01
CA LEU A 102 11.35 -11.88 11.88
C LEU A 102 10.31 -10.76 11.75
N ASN A 103 10.38 -9.73 12.59
CA ASN A 103 9.48 -8.56 12.49
C ASN A 103 9.64 -7.82 11.16
N SER A 104 10.87 -7.69 10.64
CA SER A 104 11.12 -7.09 9.32
C SER A 104 10.56 -7.93 8.16
N ALA A 105 10.69 -9.27 8.24
CA ALA A 105 10.07 -10.18 7.30
C ALA A 105 8.55 -10.06 7.31
N LEU A 106 7.93 -10.15 8.50
CA LEU A 106 6.48 -10.05 8.66
C LEU A 106 5.96 -8.69 8.20
N ALA A 107 6.65 -7.60 8.56
CA ALA A 107 6.34 -6.26 8.08
C ALA A 107 6.30 -6.23 6.55
N SER A 108 7.31 -6.81 5.88
CA SER A 108 7.41 -6.88 4.41
C SER A 108 6.28 -7.68 3.73
N THR A 109 5.52 -8.49 4.47
CA THR A 109 4.37 -9.24 3.93
C THR A 109 3.06 -8.46 4.00
N VAL A 110 3.03 -7.30 4.67
CA VAL A 110 1.84 -6.50 4.90
C VAL A 110 1.97 -5.14 4.21
N ARG A 111 0.95 -4.74 3.45
CA ARG A 111 0.99 -3.48 2.70
C ARG A 111 0.72 -2.24 3.55
N SER A 112 -0.10 -2.37 4.61
CA SER A 112 -0.55 -1.22 5.38
C SER A 112 0.60 -0.60 6.20
N PRO A 113 0.93 0.70 6.00
CA PRO A 113 2.01 1.36 6.72
C PRO A 113 1.90 1.29 8.25
N ASN A 114 0.67 1.29 8.76
CA ASN A 114 0.41 1.21 10.20
C ASN A 114 0.70 -0.17 10.78
N HIS A 115 0.49 -1.25 10.01
CA HIS A 115 0.87 -2.59 10.43
C HIS A 115 2.39 -2.78 10.42
N THR A 116 3.06 -2.29 9.37
CA THR A 116 4.54 -2.23 9.28
C THR A 116 5.13 -1.51 10.49
N TYR A 117 4.49 -0.42 10.93
CA TYR A 117 4.89 0.29 12.15
C TYR A 117 4.72 -0.56 13.41
N GLY A 118 3.61 -1.30 13.56
CA GLY A 118 3.42 -2.23 14.68
C GLY A 118 4.53 -3.28 14.82
N PHE A 119 4.93 -3.91 13.72
CA PHE A 119 6.07 -4.84 13.70
C PHE A 119 7.40 -4.14 14.03
N ALA A 120 7.60 -2.91 13.54
CA ALA A 120 8.78 -2.13 13.88
C ALA A 120 8.86 -1.85 15.39
N MET A 121 7.71 -1.54 16.01
CA MET A 121 7.62 -1.31 17.46
C MET A 121 7.81 -2.58 18.27
N ALA A 122 7.34 -3.73 17.80
CA ALA A 122 7.59 -5.03 18.43
C ALA A 122 9.07 -5.43 18.40
N GLY A 123 9.77 -5.17 17.28
CA GLY A 123 11.22 -5.38 17.19
C GLY A 123 12.01 -4.41 18.08
N MET A 124 11.72 -3.11 17.97
CA MET A 124 12.44 -2.07 18.71
C MET A 124 12.22 -2.16 20.23
N SER A 125 11.00 -2.44 20.69
CA SER A 125 10.71 -2.48 22.13
C SER A 125 11.43 -3.65 22.80
N ALA A 126 11.48 -4.82 22.16
CA ALA A 126 12.27 -5.95 22.64
C ALA A 126 13.77 -5.60 22.72
N ALA A 127 14.30 -4.99 21.67
CA ALA A 127 15.69 -4.54 21.63
C ALA A 127 16.01 -3.52 22.72
N LEU A 128 15.12 -2.55 22.95
CA LEU A 128 15.25 -1.56 24.01
C LEU A 128 15.29 -2.20 25.40
N VAL A 129 14.37 -3.12 25.70
CA VAL A 129 14.35 -3.80 27.01
C VAL A 129 15.65 -4.56 27.24
N VAL A 130 16.12 -5.33 26.27
CA VAL A 130 17.36 -6.09 26.36
C VAL A 130 18.58 -5.16 26.50
N MET A 131 18.74 -4.21 25.58
CA MET A 131 19.90 -3.32 25.55
C MET A 131 19.97 -2.40 26.77
N LEU A 132 18.84 -1.83 27.23
CA LEU A 132 18.84 -0.93 28.38
C LEU A 132 19.08 -1.67 29.70
N THR A 133 18.65 -2.93 29.80
CA THR A 133 18.95 -3.73 31.00
C THR A 133 20.42 -4.12 31.02
N MET A 134 20.98 -4.51 29.88
CA MET A 134 22.37 -4.94 29.77
C MET A 134 23.38 -3.78 29.71
N ALA A 135 22.90 -2.56 29.46
CA ALA A 135 23.71 -1.34 29.45
C ALA A 135 24.46 -1.10 30.77
N ASP A 136 23.88 -1.55 31.88
CA ASP A 136 24.39 -1.28 33.21
C ASP A 136 24.50 -2.60 33.99
N ALA A 137 25.66 -3.23 33.86
CA ALA A 137 25.96 -4.53 34.48
C ALA A 137 25.78 -4.52 36.01
N SER A 138 25.89 -3.34 36.64
CA SER A 138 25.76 -3.15 38.09
C SER A 138 24.32 -3.25 38.60
N THR A 139 23.32 -3.06 37.73
CA THR A 139 21.89 -3.03 38.09
C THR A 139 21.09 -4.17 37.47
N THR A 140 21.75 -5.09 36.76
CA THR A 140 21.08 -6.21 36.08
C THR A 140 20.48 -7.18 37.12
N SER A 141 19.15 -7.17 37.23
CA SER A 141 18.37 -8.02 38.14
C SER A 141 17.00 -8.31 37.52
N SER A 142 16.31 -9.35 37.98
CA SER A 142 14.95 -9.63 37.51
C SER A 142 13.98 -8.45 37.75
N ALA A 143 14.22 -7.67 38.81
CA ALA A 143 13.44 -6.47 39.11
C ALA A 143 13.71 -5.35 38.11
N SER A 144 14.96 -5.11 37.71
CA SER A 144 15.29 -4.06 36.73
C SER A 144 14.79 -4.40 35.32
N VAL A 145 14.81 -5.68 34.93
CA VAL A 145 14.18 -6.15 33.68
C VAL A 145 12.71 -5.76 33.63
N PHE A 146 11.95 -6.07 34.69
CA PHE A 146 10.54 -5.76 34.75
C PHE A 146 10.26 -4.26 34.84
N ALA A 147 11.06 -3.51 35.61
CA ALA A 147 10.95 -2.07 35.74
C ALA A 147 11.15 -1.36 34.39
N ILE A 148 12.22 -1.70 33.65
CA ILE A 148 12.52 -1.14 32.34
C ILE A 148 11.41 -1.47 31.34
N ALA A 149 10.94 -2.72 31.31
CA ALA A 149 9.87 -3.14 30.41
C ALA A 149 8.55 -2.41 30.71
N THR A 150 8.17 -2.29 31.98
CA THR A 150 6.96 -1.56 32.40
C THR A 150 7.08 -0.07 32.09
N SER A 151 8.23 0.58 32.35
CA SER A 151 8.44 1.98 31.99
C SER A 151 8.31 2.21 30.49
N ARG A 152 8.89 1.31 29.68
CA ARG A 152 8.82 1.39 28.21
C ARG A 152 7.38 1.31 27.70
N VAL A 153 6.59 0.40 28.27
CA VAL A 153 5.15 0.27 27.96
C VAL A 153 4.42 1.55 28.38
N ALA A 154 4.58 2.00 29.62
CA ALA A 154 3.92 3.19 30.15
C ALA A 154 4.20 4.45 29.31
N GLU A 155 5.47 4.70 28.99
CA GLU A 155 5.90 5.84 28.19
C GLU A 155 5.33 5.83 26.76
N LEU A 156 5.31 4.68 26.07
CA LEU A 156 4.75 4.60 24.70
C LEU A 156 3.22 4.61 24.69
N VAL A 157 2.57 4.00 25.68
CA VAL A 157 1.12 4.05 25.82
C VAL A 157 0.68 5.48 26.12
N LEU A 158 1.33 6.18 27.05
CA LEU A 158 1.01 7.56 27.39
C LEU A 158 1.20 8.48 26.19
N GLY A 159 2.34 8.38 25.49
CA GLY A 159 2.59 9.15 24.27
C GLY A 159 1.53 8.88 23.19
N SER A 160 1.12 7.63 23.02
CA SER A 160 0.07 7.24 22.07
C SER A 160 -1.28 7.82 22.45
N LEU A 161 -1.68 7.72 23.72
CA LEU A 161 -2.94 8.26 24.21
C LEU A 161 -3.00 9.77 24.05
N CYS A 162 -1.93 10.50 24.39
CA CYS A 162 -1.87 11.96 24.22
C CYS A 162 -1.99 12.37 22.76
N ALA A 163 -1.32 11.66 21.84
CA ALA A 163 -1.41 11.93 20.41
C ALA A 163 -2.81 11.63 19.85
N VAL A 164 -3.44 10.52 20.25
CA VAL A 164 -4.81 10.20 19.86
C VAL A 164 -5.80 11.22 20.40
N LEU A 165 -5.69 11.57 21.68
CA LEU A 165 -6.58 12.52 22.36
C LEU A 165 -6.51 13.91 21.71
N VAL A 166 -5.31 14.43 21.50
CA VAL A 166 -5.13 15.71 20.79
C VAL A 166 -5.59 15.59 19.34
N SER A 167 -5.41 14.43 18.71
CA SER A 167 -5.90 14.21 17.33
C SER A 167 -7.42 14.33 17.22
N GLN A 168 -8.15 13.80 18.19
CA GLN A 168 -9.61 13.81 18.24
C GLN A 168 -10.18 15.16 18.70
N LEU A 169 -9.55 15.83 19.68
CA LEU A 169 -10.09 17.04 20.30
C LEU A 169 -9.73 18.32 19.54
N LEU A 170 -8.51 18.44 19.00
CA LEU A 170 -8.03 19.68 18.39
C LEU A 170 -8.09 19.59 16.86
N TRP A 171 -9.04 20.32 16.26
CA TRP A 171 -9.27 20.37 14.80
C TRP A 171 -9.18 18.98 14.14
N PRO A 172 -10.14 18.07 14.41
CA PRO A 172 -10.11 16.73 13.87
C PRO A 172 -10.15 16.76 12.35
N VAL A 173 -9.16 16.17 11.71
CA VAL A 173 -9.14 15.91 10.28
C VAL A 173 -9.59 14.47 10.10
N SER A 174 -10.68 14.26 9.36
CA SER A 174 -11.28 12.94 9.19
C SER A 174 -10.77 12.28 7.91
N VAL A 175 -10.33 11.02 8.02
CA VAL A 175 -9.98 10.19 6.86
C VAL A 175 -11.18 10.08 5.91
N LYS A 176 -12.42 10.15 6.42
CA LYS A 176 -13.64 10.12 5.60
C LYS A 176 -13.65 11.15 4.46
N ASP A 177 -13.14 12.37 4.68
CA ASP A 177 -13.19 13.44 3.69
C ASP A 177 -12.17 13.20 2.57
N GLY A 178 -10.99 12.69 2.95
CA GLY A 178 -9.99 12.17 2.00
C GLY A 178 -10.53 10.98 1.20
N LEU A 179 -11.16 10.01 1.88
CA LEU A 179 -11.74 8.84 1.23
C LEU A 179 -12.86 9.21 0.24
N ARG A 180 -13.70 10.19 0.58
CA ARG A 180 -14.75 10.72 -0.32
C ARG A 180 -14.14 11.37 -1.56
N ALA A 181 -13.11 12.20 -1.38
CA ALA A 181 -12.40 12.83 -2.50
C ALA A 181 -11.73 11.79 -3.39
N HIS A 182 -10.99 10.84 -2.82
CA HIS A 182 -10.35 9.75 -3.56
C HIS A 182 -11.36 8.86 -4.28
N GLY A 183 -12.49 8.51 -3.64
CA GLY A 183 -13.57 7.74 -4.27
C GLY A 183 -14.20 8.46 -5.46
N ARG A 184 -14.41 9.78 -5.35
CA ARG A 184 -14.90 10.60 -6.46
C ARG A 184 -13.89 10.66 -7.61
N THR A 185 -12.62 10.94 -7.32
CA THR A 185 -11.57 10.96 -8.34
C THR A 185 -11.48 9.62 -9.05
N LEU A 186 -11.49 8.51 -8.29
CA LEU A 186 -11.47 7.16 -8.83
C LEU A 186 -12.65 6.89 -9.77
N LEU A 187 -13.87 7.25 -9.37
CA LEU A 187 -15.06 7.09 -10.20
C LEU A 187 -14.98 7.92 -11.49
N ASN A 188 -14.56 9.19 -11.40
CA ASN A 188 -14.45 10.09 -12.54
C ASN A 188 -13.38 9.62 -13.55
N GLU A 189 -12.22 9.16 -13.07
CA GLU A 189 -11.18 8.56 -13.93
C GLU A 189 -11.68 7.26 -14.57
N THR A 190 -12.48 6.47 -13.84
CA THR A 190 -13.10 5.25 -14.37
C THR A 190 -14.10 5.55 -15.48
N LEU A 191 -15.01 6.50 -15.27
CA LEU A 191 -15.97 6.96 -16.28
C LEU A 191 -15.27 7.50 -17.53
N SER A 192 -14.24 8.34 -17.33
CA SER A 192 -13.44 8.92 -18.41
C SER A 192 -12.68 7.86 -19.19
N TYR A 193 -12.11 6.86 -18.50
CA TYR A 193 -11.46 5.72 -19.13
C TYR A 193 -12.44 4.86 -19.93
N MET A 194 -13.63 4.60 -19.38
CA MET A 194 -14.65 3.85 -20.09
C MET A 194 -15.13 4.59 -21.34
N ALA A 195 -15.34 5.91 -21.26
CA ALA A 195 -15.66 6.75 -22.41
C ALA A 195 -14.54 6.69 -23.48
N LEU A 196 -13.28 6.74 -23.06
CA LEU A 196 -12.14 6.61 -23.96
C LEU A 196 -12.11 5.25 -24.68
N GLU A 197 -12.42 4.16 -23.98
CA GLU A 197 -12.50 2.81 -24.54
C GLU A 197 -13.68 2.62 -25.51
N THR A 198 -14.73 3.44 -25.41
CA THR A 198 -15.82 3.45 -26.38
C THR A 198 -15.51 4.19 -27.69
N SER A 199 -14.45 5.01 -27.69
CA SER A 199 -14.03 5.74 -28.88
C SER A 199 -13.14 4.87 -29.78
N PRO A 200 -13.46 4.77 -31.10
CA PRO A 200 -12.66 3.97 -32.04
C PRO A 200 -11.24 4.53 -32.24
N ASP A 201 -11.09 5.86 -32.18
CA ASP A 201 -9.84 6.57 -32.52
C ASP A 201 -8.93 6.80 -31.30
N SER A 202 -9.26 6.22 -30.15
CA SER A 202 -8.46 6.40 -28.94
C SER A 202 -7.05 5.81 -29.10
N ALA A 203 -6.03 6.63 -28.84
CA ALA A 203 -4.64 6.21 -28.95
C ALA A 203 -4.28 5.21 -27.84
N HIS A 204 -3.37 4.27 -28.13
CA HIS A 204 -2.90 3.27 -27.15
C HIS A 204 -2.34 3.94 -25.89
N GLN A 205 -1.51 4.97 -26.06
CA GLN A 205 -0.87 5.67 -24.96
C GLN A 205 -1.84 6.44 -24.05
N GLN A 206 -2.92 7.02 -24.60
CA GLN A 206 -3.94 7.71 -23.81
C GLN A 206 -4.68 6.74 -22.88
N ARG A 207 -5.03 5.55 -23.36
CA ARG A 207 -5.69 4.51 -22.56
C ARG A 207 -4.80 4.02 -21.43
N HIS A 208 -3.51 3.84 -21.71
CA HIS A 208 -2.52 3.48 -20.70
C HIS A 208 -2.40 4.54 -19.60
N GLN A 209 -2.29 5.81 -19.97
CA GLN A 209 -2.24 6.90 -19.00
C GLN A 209 -3.51 7.00 -18.13
N ALA A 210 -4.68 6.72 -18.70
CA ALA A 210 -5.93 6.69 -17.96
C ALA A 210 -6.00 5.47 -17.01
N ALA A 211 -5.55 4.29 -17.46
CA ALA A 211 -5.44 3.11 -16.60
C ALA A 211 -4.48 3.32 -15.43
N ASP A 212 -3.32 3.95 -15.67
CA ASP A 212 -2.36 4.31 -14.62
C ASP A 212 -2.98 5.26 -13.58
N ARG A 213 -3.75 6.27 -14.02
CA ARG A 213 -4.46 7.20 -13.13
C ARG A 213 -5.50 6.51 -12.26
N ILE A 214 -6.23 5.55 -12.81
CA ILE A 214 -7.18 4.72 -12.05
C ILE A 214 -6.43 3.90 -11.00
N LEU A 215 -5.33 3.24 -11.39
CA LEU A 215 -4.50 2.44 -10.50
C LEU A 215 -3.91 3.30 -9.36
N ASP A 216 -3.41 4.50 -9.65
CA ASP A 216 -2.94 5.44 -8.62
C ASP A 216 -4.05 5.86 -7.65
N SER A 217 -5.25 6.13 -8.17
CA SER A 217 -6.41 6.50 -7.36
C SER A 217 -6.90 5.33 -6.49
N LEU A 218 -6.90 4.10 -7.04
CA LEU A 218 -7.18 2.86 -6.29
C LEU A 218 -6.18 2.68 -5.16
N MET A 219 -4.90 2.97 -5.38
CA MET A 219 -3.85 2.88 -4.36
C MET A 219 -4.13 3.84 -3.20
N ALA A 220 -4.39 5.12 -3.50
CA ALA A 220 -4.68 6.12 -2.49
C ALA A 220 -5.92 5.73 -1.65
N MET A 221 -6.99 5.28 -2.30
CA MET A 221 -8.21 4.85 -1.62
C MET A 221 -8.00 3.60 -0.75
N SER A 222 -7.24 2.62 -1.24
CA SER A 222 -6.96 1.37 -0.51
C SER A 222 -6.18 1.61 0.79
N ASP A 223 -5.25 2.57 0.81
CA ASP A 223 -4.47 2.89 2.00
C ASP A 223 -5.35 3.50 3.11
N ASP A 224 -6.31 4.35 2.73
CA ASP A 224 -7.21 5.03 3.66
C ASP A 224 -8.34 4.12 4.17
N THR A 225 -8.74 3.11 3.38
CA THR A 225 -9.86 2.20 3.68
C THR A 225 -9.76 1.53 5.05
N SER A 226 -8.56 1.06 5.44
CA SER A 226 -8.38 0.35 6.71
C SER A 226 -8.50 1.27 7.94
N ALA A 227 -8.21 2.56 7.77
CA ALA A 227 -8.21 3.54 8.85
C ALA A 227 -9.60 4.13 9.10
N VAL A 228 -10.41 4.27 8.05
CA VAL A 228 -11.81 4.75 8.18
C VAL A 228 -12.65 3.82 9.05
N ALA A 229 -12.33 2.53 9.14
CA ALA A 229 -13.00 1.59 10.03
C ALA A 229 -12.94 2.01 11.52
N PHE A 230 -11.94 2.81 11.90
CA PHE A 230 -11.76 3.33 13.26
C PHE A 230 -12.41 4.71 13.49
N GLU A 231 -13.02 5.31 12.46
CA GLU A 231 -13.69 6.63 12.56
C GLU A 231 -15.19 6.49 12.83
N GLY A 232 -15.54 6.24 14.09
CA GLY A 232 -16.92 6.23 14.57
C GLY A 232 -17.75 5.02 14.10
N PRO A 233 -19.05 4.97 14.46
CA PRO A 233 -19.89 3.78 14.26
C PRO A 233 -20.13 3.43 12.78
N GLN A 234 -20.13 4.43 11.90
CA GLN A 234 -20.33 4.25 10.46
C GLN A 234 -19.04 3.93 9.70
N GLY A 235 -17.87 3.96 10.35
CA GLY A 235 -16.56 3.72 9.75
C GLY A 235 -16.46 2.39 9.00
N PRO A 236 -16.85 1.25 9.60
CA PRO A 236 -16.84 -0.05 8.94
C PRO A 236 -17.75 -0.13 7.70
N GLY A 237 -18.86 0.61 7.68
CA GLY A 237 -19.72 0.73 6.49
C GLY A 237 -18.98 1.39 5.33
N ARG A 238 -18.32 2.52 5.58
CA ARG A 238 -17.52 3.24 4.59
C ARG A 238 -16.33 2.41 4.07
N ALA A 239 -15.65 1.66 4.94
CA ALA A 239 -14.57 0.78 4.53
C ALA A 239 -15.04 -0.32 3.55
N ARG A 240 -16.24 -0.87 3.78
CA ARG A 240 -16.87 -1.85 2.89
C ARG A 240 -17.32 -1.22 1.56
N ALA A 241 -17.90 -0.02 1.61
CA ALA A 241 -18.25 0.75 0.42
C ALA A 241 -17.03 1.06 -0.46
N ALA A 242 -15.90 1.46 0.13
CA ALA A 242 -14.65 1.68 -0.59
C ALA A 242 -14.12 0.40 -1.23
N SER A 243 -14.16 -0.72 -0.51
CA SER A 243 -13.76 -2.04 -1.03
C SER A 243 -14.66 -2.47 -2.19
N LEU A 244 -15.97 -2.25 -2.09
CA LEU A 244 -16.92 -2.53 -3.17
C LEU A 244 -16.64 -1.66 -4.40
N LEU A 245 -16.43 -0.35 -4.22
CA LEU A 245 -16.08 0.56 -5.30
C LEU A 245 -14.81 0.11 -6.01
N ALA A 246 -13.75 -0.23 -5.26
CA ALA A 246 -12.51 -0.73 -5.83
C ALA A 246 -12.70 -2.00 -6.68
N ASN A 247 -13.45 -2.99 -6.16
CA ASN A 247 -13.73 -4.23 -6.88
C ASN A 247 -14.55 -3.99 -8.16
N ARG A 248 -15.56 -3.11 -8.09
CA ARG A 248 -16.39 -2.78 -9.28
C ARG A 248 -15.58 -2.02 -10.32
N VAL A 249 -14.72 -1.09 -9.92
CA VAL A 249 -13.81 -0.40 -10.85
C VAL A 249 -12.90 -1.39 -11.58
N MET A 250 -12.31 -2.35 -10.87
CA MET A 250 -11.50 -3.41 -11.49
C MET A 250 -12.31 -4.25 -12.50
N SER A 251 -13.54 -4.59 -12.16
CA SER A 251 -14.46 -5.34 -13.03
C SER A 251 -14.85 -4.54 -14.28
N LEU A 252 -15.10 -3.24 -14.11
CA LEU A 252 -15.40 -2.30 -15.19
C LEU A 252 -14.20 -2.12 -16.12
N MET A 253 -13.00 -1.95 -15.57
CA MET A 253 -11.76 -1.87 -16.36
C MET A 253 -11.57 -3.11 -17.24
N ALA A 254 -11.79 -4.30 -16.68
CA ALA A 254 -11.68 -5.54 -17.44
C ALA A 254 -12.75 -5.62 -18.53
N THR A 255 -14.01 -5.38 -18.18
CA THR A 255 -15.14 -5.54 -19.10
C THR A 255 -15.13 -4.52 -20.23
N VAL A 256 -14.81 -3.25 -19.94
CA VAL A 256 -14.79 -2.19 -20.96
C VAL A 256 -13.69 -2.41 -22.00
N GLN A 257 -12.54 -2.96 -21.59
CA GLN A 257 -11.47 -3.35 -22.52
C GLN A 257 -11.93 -4.43 -23.50
N ILE A 258 -12.87 -5.30 -23.12
CA ILE A 258 -13.42 -6.31 -24.03
C ILE A 258 -14.19 -5.63 -25.17
N LEU A 259 -15.08 -4.70 -24.83
CA LEU A 259 -15.90 -3.95 -25.79
C LEU A 259 -15.05 -3.05 -26.69
N GLY A 260 -14.14 -2.28 -26.08
CA GLY A 260 -13.26 -1.37 -26.82
C GLY A 260 -12.31 -2.11 -27.77
N ARG A 261 -11.78 -3.27 -27.37
CA ARG A 261 -10.94 -4.12 -28.25
C ARG A 261 -11.77 -4.70 -29.40
N PHE A 262 -13.01 -5.12 -29.16
CA PHE A 262 -13.86 -5.67 -30.22
C PHE A 262 -14.05 -4.65 -31.36
N GLN A 263 -14.39 -3.40 -31.01
CA GLN A 263 -14.57 -2.32 -31.98
C GLN A 263 -13.32 -2.03 -32.83
N ARG A 264 -12.14 -2.05 -32.20
CA ARG A 264 -10.87 -1.70 -32.85
C ARG A 264 -10.30 -2.80 -33.73
N TYR A 265 -10.45 -4.06 -33.33
CA TYR A 265 -9.84 -5.18 -34.05
C TYR A 265 -10.75 -5.84 -35.07
N TYR A 266 -12.06 -5.62 -34.98
CA TYR A 266 -13.03 -6.17 -35.93
C TYR A 266 -13.90 -5.09 -36.58
N PRO A 267 -13.32 -3.98 -37.11
CA PRO A 267 -14.11 -2.84 -37.60
C PRO A 267 -15.10 -3.22 -38.71
N LEU A 268 -14.78 -4.24 -39.51
CA LEU A 268 -15.64 -4.77 -40.57
C LEU A 268 -16.82 -5.62 -40.06
N GLN A 269 -16.75 -6.12 -38.82
CA GLN A 269 -17.83 -6.90 -38.17
C GLN A 269 -18.69 -6.03 -37.25
N VAL A 270 -18.33 -4.76 -37.09
CA VAL A 270 -19.05 -3.81 -36.25
C VAL A 270 -20.18 -3.19 -37.05
N GLU A 271 -21.39 -3.67 -36.80
CA GLU A 271 -22.62 -3.13 -37.36
C GLU A 271 -22.89 -1.67 -36.95
N PRO A 272 -23.64 -0.89 -37.76
CA PRO A 272 -23.96 0.51 -37.46
C PRO A 272 -24.61 0.72 -36.09
N TRP A 273 -25.47 -0.22 -35.66
CA TRP A 273 -26.15 -0.13 -34.36
C TRP A 273 -25.16 -0.16 -33.19
N TYR A 274 -24.08 -0.96 -33.29
CA TYR A 274 -23.08 -1.07 -32.23
C TYR A 274 -22.24 0.21 -32.16
N GLN A 275 -21.88 0.78 -33.33
CA GLN A 275 -21.16 2.05 -33.36
C GLN A 275 -21.98 3.18 -32.73
N GLN A 276 -23.29 3.23 -33.02
CA GLN A 276 -24.19 4.18 -32.42
C GLN A 276 -24.31 3.97 -30.90
N ALA A 277 -24.55 2.75 -30.45
CA ALA A 277 -24.64 2.41 -29.03
C ALA A 277 -23.35 2.77 -28.26
N MET A 278 -22.18 2.52 -28.84
CA MET A 278 -20.89 2.88 -28.25
C MET A 278 -20.68 4.40 -28.19
N ARG A 279 -21.06 5.14 -29.23
CA ARG A 279 -21.00 6.62 -29.23
C ARG A 279 -21.93 7.23 -28.19
N GLU A 280 -23.17 6.75 -28.11
CA GLU A 280 -24.15 7.17 -27.09
C GLU A 280 -23.63 6.86 -25.68
N THR A 281 -23.08 5.66 -25.48
CA THR A 281 -22.47 5.26 -24.21
C THR A 281 -21.31 6.18 -23.83
N GLY A 282 -20.38 6.44 -24.74
CA GLY A 282 -19.25 7.34 -24.50
C GLY A 282 -19.67 8.76 -24.12
N ALA A 283 -20.67 9.31 -24.82
CA ALA A 283 -21.19 10.65 -24.55
C ALA A 283 -21.81 10.75 -23.14
N VAL A 284 -22.63 9.78 -22.75
CA VAL A 284 -23.26 9.75 -21.42
C VAL A 284 -22.23 9.52 -20.32
N LEU A 285 -21.26 8.64 -20.52
CA LEU A 285 -20.18 8.41 -19.55
C LEU A 285 -19.34 9.67 -19.33
N GLN A 286 -19.05 10.42 -20.39
CA GLN A 286 -18.33 11.70 -20.29
C GLN A 286 -19.16 12.75 -19.55
N ALA A 287 -20.47 12.85 -19.84
CA ALA A 287 -21.37 13.73 -19.11
C ALA A 287 -21.39 13.38 -17.62
N ALA A 288 -21.60 12.11 -17.28
CA ALA A 288 -21.59 11.63 -15.90
C ALA A 288 -20.27 11.89 -15.16
N ALA A 289 -19.12 11.85 -15.86
CA ALA A 289 -17.82 12.17 -15.27
C ALA A 289 -17.66 13.66 -14.91
N THR A 290 -18.35 14.55 -15.64
CA THR A 290 -18.31 16.00 -15.43
C THR A 290 -19.34 16.49 -14.41
N THR A 291 -20.43 15.75 -14.25
CA THR A 291 -21.49 16.05 -13.28
C THR A 291 -20.94 16.04 -11.85
N ARG A 292 -21.38 17.01 -11.04
CA ARG A 292 -21.00 17.10 -9.63
C ARG A 292 -21.97 16.39 -8.70
N ASP A 293 -23.18 16.13 -9.18
CA ASP A 293 -24.26 15.57 -8.39
C ASP A 293 -24.44 14.06 -8.63
N TYR A 294 -24.54 13.29 -7.54
CA TYR A 294 -24.66 11.84 -7.59
C TYR A 294 -25.96 11.37 -8.27
N PRO A 295 -27.14 11.85 -7.86
CA PRO A 295 -28.42 11.38 -8.40
C PRO A 295 -28.50 11.64 -9.90
N GLU A 296 -28.01 12.79 -10.36
CA GLU A 296 -27.96 13.13 -11.79
C GLU A 296 -27.07 12.14 -12.57
N ALA A 297 -25.86 11.84 -12.08
CA ALA A 297 -24.99 10.85 -12.72
C ALA A 297 -25.62 9.44 -12.73
N LEU A 298 -26.33 9.06 -11.65
CA LEU A 298 -27.03 7.78 -11.58
C LEU A 298 -28.21 7.72 -12.57
N GLU A 299 -29.01 8.78 -12.67
CA GLU A 299 -30.13 8.90 -13.59
C GLU A 299 -29.67 8.80 -15.05
N LEU A 300 -28.59 9.49 -15.41
CA LEU A 300 -27.98 9.42 -16.75
C LEU A 300 -27.61 7.97 -17.12
N VAL A 301 -26.96 7.24 -16.20
CA VAL A 301 -26.54 5.85 -16.41
C VAL A 301 -27.75 4.89 -16.42
N GLN A 302 -28.77 5.13 -15.59
CA GLN A 302 -30.01 4.34 -15.58
C GLN A 302 -30.79 4.50 -16.87
N GLU A 303 -30.94 5.71 -17.36
CA GLU A 303 -31.68 6.00 -18.58
C GLU A 303 -30.95 5.47 -19.82
N LEU A 304 -29.62 5.56 -19.87
CA LEU A 304 -28.84 4.90 -20.92
C LEU A 304 -29.02 3.38 -20.89
N ARG A 305 -28.93 2.76 -19.71
CA ARG A 305 -29.12 1.31 -19.57
C ARG A 305 -30.49 0.88 -20.07
N ARG A 306 -31.55 1.62 -19.69
CA ARG A 306 -32.93 1.35 -20.12
C ARG A 306 -33.05 1.40 -21.64
N ARG A 307 -32.52 2.47 -22.26
CA ARG A 307 -32.51 2.63 -23.72
C ARG A 307 -31.76 1.51 -24.45
N LEU A 308 -30.55 1.16 -24.01
CA LEU A 308 -29.78 0.05 -24.61
C LEU A 308 -30.48 -1.30 -24.43
N GLN A 309 -31.13 -1.52 -23.29
CA GLN A 309 -31.89 -2.75 -23.04
C GLN A 309 -33.16 -2.84 -23.91
N GLU A 310 -33.85 -1.72 -24.13
CA GLU A 310 -35.00 -1.63 -25.06
C GLU A 310 -34.56 -1.85 -26.51
N GLN A 311 -33.50 -1.17 -26.96
CA GLN A 311 -32.90 -1.38 -28.28
C GLN A 311 -32.49 -2.84 -28.49
N SER A 312 -31.82 -3.44 -27.49
CA SER A 312 -31.41 -4.84 -27.54
C SER A 312 -32.58 -5.84 -27.60
N ARG A 313 -33.78 -5.45 -27.16
CA ARG A 313 -34.98 -6.30 -27.28
C ARG A 313 -35.69 -6.13 -28.62
N GLN A 314 -35.68 -4.92 -29.18
CA GLN A 314 -36.32 -4.60 -30.45
C GLN A 314 -35.50 -5.09 -31.65
N GLN A 315 -34.18 -5.18 -31.49
CA GLN A 315 -33.29 -5.57 -32.57
C GLN A 315 -33.16 -7.09 -32.67
N SER A 316 -33.48 -7.65 -33.84
CA SER A 316 -33.16 -9.04 -34.15
C SER A 316 -31.66 -9.16 -34.42
N PHE A 317 -30.91 -9.71 -33.47
CA PHE A 317 -29.49 -9.97 -33.67
C PHE A 317 -29.29 -11.19 -34.57
N ASN A 318 -28.57 -10.98 -35.68
CA ASN A 318 -28.30 -12.03 -36.65
C ASN A 318 -27.20 -13.00 -36.19
N SER A 319 -26.47 -12.66 -35.11
CA SER A 319 -25.44 -13.53 -34.53
C SER A 319 -25.45 -13.53 -32.99
N ALA A 320 -25.05 -14.66 -32.41
CA ALA A 320 -24.88 -14.81 -30.96
C ALA A 320 -23.89 -13.78 -30.40
N LEU A 321 -22.83 -13.45 -31.16
CA LEU A 321 -21.83 -12.46 -30.79
C LEU A 321 -22.44 -11.06 -30.61
N GLN A 322 -23.30 -10.63 -31.54
CA GLN A 322 -23.99 -9.33 -31.45
C GLN A 322 -24.88 -9.25 -30.21
N SER A 323 -25.69 -10.29 -29.94
CA SER A 323 -26.52 -10.36 -28.74
C SER A 323 -25.67 -10.29 -27.45
N ARG A 324 -24.49 -10.92 -27.47
CA ARG A 324 -23.58 -10.90 -26.32
C ARG A 324 -22.93 -9.54 -26.12
N MET A 325 -22.54 -8.84 -27.18
CA MET A 325 -21.99 -7.49 -27.09
C MET A 325 -23.02 -6.51 -26.54
N ALA A 326 -24.27 -6.58 -27.00
CA ALA A 326 -25.38 -5.80 -26.46
C ALA A 326 -25.60 -6.08 -24.97
N ASN A 327 -25.71 -7.36 -24.58
CA ASN A 327 -25.85 -7.77 -23.18
C ASN A 327 -24.65 -7.32 -22.33
N MET A 328 -23.42 -7.35 -22.87
CA MET A 328 -22.23 -6.91 -22.15
C MET A 328 -22.21 -5.41 -21.90
N MET A 329 -22.72 -4.58 -22.82
CA MET A 329 -22.91 -3.14 -22.57
C MET A 329 -23.91 -2.91 -21.44
N VAL A 330 -25.03 -3.65 -21.41
CA VAL A 330 -26.03 -3.56 -20.34
C VAL A 330 -25.47 -4.06 -18.99
N GLU A 331 -24.74 -5.18 -18.98
CA GLU A 331 -24.02 -5.69 -17.79
C GLU A 331 -23.05 -4.64 -17.24
N LEU A 332 -22.25 -4.02 -18.11
CA LEU A 332 -21.28 -2.99 -17.73
C LEU A 332 -21.96 -1.76 -17.11
N LEU A 333 -23.09 -1.30 -17.65
CA LEU A 333 -23.85 -0.20 -17.04
C LEU A 333 -24.48 -0.61 -15.71
N SER A 334 -24.84 -1.88 -15.54
CA SER A 334 -25.30 -2.41 -14.24
C SER A 334 -24.20 -2.38 -13.18
N ASP A 335 -22.98 -2.81 -13.54
CA ASP A 335 -21.83 -2.73 -12.63
C ASP A 335 -21.46 -1.29 -12.30
N LEU A 336 -21.59 -0.38 -13.25
CA LEU A 336 -21.40 1.06 -13.03
C LEU A 336 -22.43 1.65 -12.07
N GLN A 337 -23.69 1.23 -12.13
CA GLN A 337 -24.70 1.62 -11.14
C GLN A 337 -24.34 1.14 -9.73
N VAL A 338 -23.77 -0.05 -9.59
CA VAL A 338 -23.28 -0.56 -8.29
C VAL A 338 -22.08 0.25 -7.81
N ALA A 339 -21.14 0.61 -8.69
CA ALA A 339 -20.01 1.48 -8.35
C ALA A 339 -20.49 2.87 -7.90
N LEU A 340 -21.45 3.45 -8.61
CA LEU A 340 -22.12 4.71 -8.24
C LEU A 340 -22.76 4.60 -6.85
N LYS A 341 -23.57 3.56 -6.58
CA LYS A 341 -24.15 3.34 -5.24
C LYS A 341 -23.11 3.13 -4.15
N ALA A 342 -22.00 2.44 -4.46
CA ALA A 342 -20.89 2.29 -3.52
C ALA A 342 -20.23 3.64 -3.21
N TRP A 343 -20.11 4.53 -4.19
CA TRP A 343 -19.66 5.90 -3.96
C TRP A 343 -20.66 6.71 -3.11
N GLN A 344 -21.97 6.60 -3.37
CA GLN A 344 -23.00 7.21 -2.51
C GLN A 344 -22.89 6.71 -1.06
N ALA A 345 -22.68 5.41 -0.85
CA ALA A 345 -22.51 4.82 0.49
C ALA A 345 -21.25 5.32 1.23
N LEU A 346 -20.27 5.91 0.53
CA LEU A 346 -19.15 6.63 1.16
C LEU A 346 -19.57 8.00 1.69
N GLU A 347 -20.46 8.67 0.96
CA GLU A 347 -21.00 9.98 1.28
C GLU A 347 -22.05 9.89 2.40
N GLN A 348 -23.07 9.05 2.19
CA GLN A 348 -24.17 8.77 3.09
C GLN A 348 -24.17 7.27 3.38
N PRO A 349 -23.53 6.82 4.47
CA PRO A 349 -23.49 5.40 4.79
C PRO A 349 -24.89 4.94 5.19
N ASP A 350 -25.42 4.00 4.41
CA ASP A 350 -26.61 3.25 4.77
C ASP A 350 -26.27 2.08 5.71
N ASP A 351 -27.26 1.61 6.47
CA ASP A 351 -27.18 0.37 7.27
C ASP A 351 -27.10 -0.90 6.41
N THR A 352 -27.05 -0.75 5.08
CA THR A 352 -26.91 -1.88 4.16
C THR A 352 -25.59 -2.60 4.41
N LEU A 353 -25.70 -3.89 4.74
CA LEU A 353 -24.54 -4.75 4.97
C LEU A 353 -23.90 -5.12 3.62
N LEU A 354 -23.14 -4.19 3.04
CA LEU A 354 -22.34 -4.46 1.85
C LEU A 354 -21.32 -5.55 2.17
N LYS A 355 -21.33 -6.66 1.41
CA LYS A 355 -20.29 -7.69 1.44
C LYS A 355 -19.35 -7.42 0.26
N ALA A 356 -18.13 -6.99 0.55
CA ALA A 356 -17.07 -6.85 -0.45
C ALA A 356 -15.74 -7.28 0.17
N SER A 357 -14.97 -8.10 -0.52
CA SER A 357 -13.60 -8.42 -0.10
C SER A 357 -12.70 -7.21 -0.31
N SER A 358 -11.89 -6.88 0.69
CA SER A 358 -10.84 -5.88 0.55
C SER A 358 -9.77 -6.34 -0.44
N ILE A 359 -9.06 -5.39 -1.06
CA ILE A 359 -7.84 -5.69 -1.82
C ILE A 359 -6.87 -6.46 -0.92
N GLN A 360 -6.47 -7.65 -1.36
CA GLN A 360 -5.59 -8.54 -0.62
C GLN A 360 -4.14 -8.20 -0.94
N THR A 361 -3.29 -8.19 0.10
CA THR A 361 -1.84 -8.01 -0.10
C THR A 361 -1.24 -9.29 -0.69
N THR A 362 -0.48 -9.16 -1.79
CA THR A 362 0.33 -10.27 -2.29
C THR A 362 1.51 -10.49 -1.36
N ARG A 363 1.47 -11.60 -0.61
CA ARG A 363 2.52 -11.99 0.33
C ARG A 363 3.65 -12.68 -0.42
N ASP A 364 4.80 -12.01 -0.51
CA ASP A 364 6.02 -12.55 -1.11
C ASP A 364 7.13 -12.69 -0.06
N TRP A 365 7.56 -13.92 0.20
CA TRP A 365 8.59 -14.21 1.21
C TRP A 365 10.01 -13.86 0.77
N LEU A 366 10.29 -13.73 -0.53
CA LEU A 366 11.64 -13.42 -1.01
C LEU A 366 12.06 -11.98 -0.64
N PRO A 367 11.30 -10.92 -0.97
CA PRO A 367 11.58 -9.58 -0.45
C PRO A 367 11.58 -9.54 1.08
N ALA A 368 10.72 -10.32 1.74
CA ALA A 368 10.67 -10.39 3.19
C ALA A 368 11.97 -10.92 3.81
N LEU A 369 12.55 -11.99 3.28
CA LEU A 369 13.81 -12.54 3.76
C LEU A 369 15.01 -11.60 3.49
N ILE A 370 15.00 -10.90 2.36
CA ILE A 370 16.03 -9.90 2.03
C ILE A 370 15.94 -8.70 2.98
N ASN A 371 14.73 -8.22 3.27
CA ASN A 371 14.54 -7.15 4.24
C ASN A 371 14.90 -7.60 5.67
N ALA A 372 14.62 -8.85 6.02
CA ALA A 372 15.02 -9.44 7.30
C ALA A 372 16.54 -9.47 7.47
N SER A 373 17.26 -10.00 6.47
CA SER A 373 18.74 -10.04 6.52
C SER A 373 19.32 -8.63 6.60
N ARG A 374 18.72 -7.65 5.91
CA ARG A 374 19.11 -6.24 5.97
C ARG A 374 18.96 -5.65 7.38
N THR A 375 17.81 -5.83 8.01
CA THR A 375 17.56 -5.30 9.36
C THR A 375 18.39 -6.04 10.41
N MET A 376 18.60 -7.35 10.25
CA MET A 376 19.50 -8.15 11.09
C MET A 376 20.93 -7.66 11.01
N LEU A 377 21.44 -7.40 9.79
CA LEU A 377 22.79 -6.88 9.60
C LEU A 377 22.95 -5.49 10.25
N MET A 378 21.96 -4.61 10.09
CA MET A 378 21.94 -3.30 10.74
C MET A 378 22.05 -3.41 12.26
N PHE A 379 21.27 -4.32 12.87
CA PHE A 379 21.30 -4.55 14.31
C PHE A 379 22.62 -5.20 14.76
N ALA A 380 23.14 -6.17 13.99
CA ALA A 380 24.39 -6.86 14.27
C ALA A 380 25.57 -5.88 14.29
N ILE A 381 25.69 -4.98 13.30
CA ILE A 381 26.74 -3.94 13.26
C ILE A 381 26.71 -3.09 14.53
N GLY A 382 25.52 -2.62 14.93
CA GLY A 382 25.38 -1.82 16.14
C GLY A 382 25.77 -2.60 17.39
N THR A 383 25.36 -3.86 17.45
CA THR A 383 25.56 -4.74 18.60
C THR A 383 27.04 -5.07 18.78
N THR A 384 27.73 -5.41 17.70
CA THR A 384 29.19 -5.67 17.73
C THR A 384 29.97 -4.44 18.17
N LEU A 385 29.57 -3.25 17.72
CA LEU A 385 30.20 -2.00 18.15
C LEU A 385 29.92 -1.69 19.61
N TRP A 386 28.70 -1.98 20.09
CA TRP A 386 28.35 -1.77 21.49
C TRP A 386 29.11 -2.72 22.42
N ILE A 387 29.20 -4.02 22.09
CA ILE A 387 29.99 -4.99 22.87
C ILE A 387 31.47 -4.57 22.94
N ALA A 388 32.03 -4.10 21.82
CA ALA A 388 33.44 -3.71 21.76
C ALA A 388 33.77 -2.40 22.49
N THR A 389 32.85 -1.44 22.51
CA THR A 389 33.13 -0.07 23.00
C THR A 389 32.44 0.27 24.32
N ALA A 390 31.40 -0.46 24.69
CA ALA A 390 30.45 -0.12 25.76
C ALA A 390 29.91 1.33 25.67
N SER A 391 29.98 1.96 24.49
CA SER A 391 29.72 3.39 24.35
C SER A 391 28.22 3.71 24.28
N PRO A 392 27.75 4.80 24.91
CA PRO A 392 26.36 5.26 24.75
C PRO A 392 26.00 5.59 23.30
N ALA A 393 26.97 6.03 22.49
CA ALA A 393 26.80 6.28 21.07
C ALA A 393 26.40 5.01 20.31
N ALA A 394 27.03 3.87 20.61
CA ALA A 394 26.74 2.59 19.96
C ALA A 394 25.33 2.07 20.28
N GLN A 395 24.75 2.41 21.44
CA GLN A 395 23.34 2.10 21.74
C GLN A 395 22.39 2.90 20.86
N MET A 396 22.67 4.19 20.64
CA MET A 396 21.81 5.06 19.83
C MET A 396 21.91 4.74 18.33
N LEU A 397 23.05 4.20 17.90
CA LEU A 397 23.33 3.73 16.53
C LEU A 397 22.31 2.71 16.02
N MET A 398 21.77 1.87 16.91
CA MET A 398 20.86 0.78 16.56
C MET A 398 19.38 1.15 16.71
N MET A 399 19.04 2.08 17.60
CA MET A 399 17.63 2.38 17.94
C MET A 399 16.84 2.92 16.73
N MET A 400 17.21 4.10 16.22
CA MET A 400 16.46 4.75 15.13
C MET A 400 16.54 4.00 13.79
N PRO A 401 17.74 3.59 13.33
CA PRO A 401 17.89 2.95 12.04
C PRO A 401 17.14 1.63 11.87
N VAL A 402 16.99 0.84 12.94
CA VAL A 402 16.24 -0.42 12.88
C VAL A 402 14.77 -0.17 12.55
N VAL A 403 14.13 0.80 13.20
CA VAL A 403 12.74 1.16 12.88
C VAL A 403 12.62 1.68 11.46
N PHE A 404 13.51 2.56 11.02
CA PHE A 404 13.49 3.05 9.64
C PHE A 404 13.76 1.93 8.61
N SER A 405 14.62 0.97 8.92
CA SER A 405 14.89 -0.20 8.07
C SER A 405 13.64 -1.05 7.84
N ILE A 406 12.85 -1.26 8.90
CA ILE A 406 11.57 -1.97 8.83
C ILE A 406 10.52 -1.13 8.10
N MET A 407 10.41 0.17 8.39
CA MET A 407 9.43 1.05 7.76
C MET A 407 9.68 1.26 6.27
N PHE A 408 10.93 1.28 5.83
CA PHE A 408 11.31 1.51 4.43
C PHE A 408 11.40 0.22 3.59
N SER A 409 11.06 -0.93 4.18
CA SER A 409 11.11 -2.26 3.56
C SER A 409 10.35 -2.41 2.24
N HIS A 410 9.30 -1.61 2.02
CA HIS A 410 8.45 -1.68 0.82
C HIS A 410 8.81 -0.63 -0.24
N LEU A 411 9.71 0.29 0.09
CA LEU A 411 10.02 1.42 -0.78
C LEU A 411 11.07 1.00 -1.81
N PRO A 412 10.93 1.43 -3.08
CA PRO A 412 11.97 1.23 -4.08
C PRO A 412 13.30 1.84 -3.64
N LEU A 413 14.41 1.20 -4.01
CA LEU A 413 15.77 1.64 -3.63
C LEU A 413 16.05 3.10 -4.00
N ALA A 414 15.60 3.54 -5.18
CA ALA A 414 15.71 4.92 -5.63
C ALA A 414 15.05 5.90 -4.64
N THR A 415 13.83 5.59 -4.20
CA THR A 415 13.10 6.40 -3.21
C THR A 415 13.78 6.38 -1.85
N VAL A 416 14.23 5.21 -1.38
CA VAL A 416 14.93 5.08 -0.09
C VAL A 416 16.23 5.88 -0.09
N SER A 417 17.00 5.85 -1.17
CA SER A 417 18.25 6.61 -1.26
C SER A 417 18.04 8.12 -1.07
N VAL A 418 16.98 8.67 -1.65
CA VAL A 418 16.60 10.08 -1.49
C VAL A 418 16.10 10.33 -0.06
N LEU A 419 15.29 9.42 0.47
CA LEU A 419 14.69 9.51 1.80
C LEU A 419 15.74 9.54 2.91
N VAL A 420 16.68 8.60 2.88
CA VAL A 420 17.74 8.49 3.88
C VAL A 420 18.71 9.67 3.78
N LYS A 421 19.06 10.15 2.57
CA LYS A 421 19.87 11.37 2.43
C LYS A 421 19.23 12.58 3.12
N ARG A 422 17.92 12.76 2.96
CA ARG A 422 17.16 13.83 3.63
C ARG A 422 17.07 13.61 5.15
N LEU A 423 16.95 12.37 5.59
CA LEU A 423 16.95 11.98 6.99
C LEU A 423 18.29 12.33 7.67
N VAL A 424 19.43 12.05 7.02
CA VAL A 424 20.77 12.43 7.49
C VAL A 424 20.89 13.95 7.62
N GLN A 425 20.44 14.71 6.61
CA GLN A 425 20.45 16.18 6.65
C GLN A 425 19.61 16.72 7.82
N GLY A 426 18.41 16.16 8.05
CA GLY A 426 17.59 16.51 9.21
C GLY A 426 18.29 16.19 10.53
N THR A 427 18.98 15.04 10.61
CA THR A 427 19.70 14.60 11.82
C THR A 427 20.87 15.53 12.13
N ALA A 428 21.60 15.97 11.11
CA ALA A 428 22.68 16.95 11.27
C ALA A 428 22.15 18.31 11.77
N ALA A 429 21.00 18.77 11.24
CA ALA A 429 20.35 19.99 11.74
C ALA A 429 19.87 19.83 13.19
N ALA A 430 19.35 18.66 13.56
CA ALA A 430 18.93 18.36 14.93
C ALA A 430 20.11 18.32 15.92
N ALA A 431 21.29 17.88 15.49
CA ALA A 431 22.50 17.92 16.32
C ALA A 431 22.85 19.36 16.72
N LEU A 432 22.88 20.28 15.74
CA LEU A 432 23.15 21.70 15.99
C LEU A 432 22.05 22.33 16.84
N ALA A 433 20.78 22.07 16.51
CA ALA A 433 19.65 22.58 17.26
C ALA A 433 19.62 22.06 18.71
N GLY A 434 19.96 20.78 18.92
CA GLY A 434 20.01 20.18 20.25
C GLY A 434 21.04 20.84 21.16
N LEU A 435 22.22 21.19 20.64
CA LEU A 435 23.22 21.95 21.39
C LEU A 435 22.72 23.34 21.79
N VAL A 436 22.02 24.04 20.88
CA VAL A 436 21.40 25.34 21.17
C VAL A 436 20.31 25.22 22.22
N VAL A 437 19.44 24.21 22.10
CA VAL A 437 18.37 23.95 23.07
C VAL A 437 18.95 23.66 24.45
N LEU A 438 19.97 22.80 24.55
CA LEU A 438 20.64 22.51 25.82
C LEU A 438 21.28 23.77 26.42
N ALA A 439 21.91 24.62 25.60
CA ALA A 439 22.49 25.88 26.07
C ALA A 439 21.43 26.88 26.60
N LEU A 440 20.24 26.93 25.97
CA LEU A 440 19.12 27.75 26.43
C LEU A 440 18.51 27.20 27.72
N LEU A 441 18.30 25.89 27.80
CA LEU A 441 17.73 25.24 28.98
C LEU A 441 18.69 25.26 30.17
N ALA A 442 20.00 25.19 29.95
CA ALA A 442 21.00 25.33 31.01
C ALA A 442 20.99 26.71 31.70
N GLN A 443 20.49 27.74 31.01
CA GLN A 443 20.34 29.11 31.53
C GLN A 443 18.94 29.37 32.12
N SER A 444 18.03 28.40 32.03
CA SER A 444 16.64 28.53 32.49
C SER A 444 16.52 28.31 34.00
N SER A 445 15.43 28.82 34.60
CA SER A 445 15.04 28.57 36.00
C SER A 445 14.71 27.10 36.31
N GLY A 446 14.62 26.23 35.29
CA GLY A 446 14.25 24.82 35.46
C GLY A 446 12.74 24.56 35.44
N ASP A 447 11.93 25.59 35.18
CA ASP A 447 10.48 25.48 35.11
C ASP A 447 10.01 24.69 33.88
N ALA A 448 9.00 23.83 34.07
CA ALA A 448 8.43 23.01 33.02
C ALA A 448 7.82 23.85 31.86
N GLU A 449 7.37 25.06 32.16
CA GLU A 449 6.80 26.00 31.18
C GLU A 449 7.86 26.48 30.17
N ILE A 450 9.06 26.81 30.65
CA ILE A 450 10.17 27.22 29.79
C ILE A 450 10.66 26.04 28.97
N LEU A 451 10.69 24.84 29.55
CA LEU A 451 11.01 23.61 28.82
C LEU A 451 10.06 23.42 27.63
N VAL A 452 8.75 23.53 27.85
CA VAL A 452 7.75 23.41 26.78
C VAL A 452 7.88 24.52 25.75
N LEU A 453 8.13 25.77 26.18
CA LEU A 453 8.30 26.91 25.30
C LEU A 453 9.51 26.71 24.36
N VAL A 454 10.68 26.39 24.92
CA VAL A 454 11.92 26.18 24.15
C VAL A 454 11.76 24.97 23.23
N MET A 455 11.31 23.83 23.74
CA MET A 455 11.12 22.64 22.92
C MET A 455 10.08 22.86 21.81
N GLY A 456 8.96 23.52 22.14
CA GLY A 456 7.91 23.86 21.18
C GLY A 456 8.40 24.76 20.05
N ALA A 457 9.25 25.74 20.34
CA ALA A 457 9.84 26.63 19.35
C ALA A 457 10.70 25.88 18.31
N PHE A 458 11.42 24.83 18.73
CA PHE A 458 12.21 24.00 17.81
C PHE A 458 11.39 22.88 17.16
N TYR A 459 10.41 22.31 17.85
CA TYR A 459 9.53 21.29 17.27
C TYR A 459 8.62 21.85 16.19
N PHE A 460 8.18 23.10 16.31
CA PHE A 460 7.27 23.72 15.35
C PHE A 460 7.80 23.71 13.89
N PRO A 461 9.02 24.19 13.58
CA PRO A 461 9.63 24.05 12.25
C PRO A 461 9.74 22.60 11.76
N GLY A 462 10.11 21.67 12.64
CA GLY A 462 10.19 20.26 12.32
C GLY A 462 8.84 19.66 11.91
N LEU A 463 7.77 20.07 12.59
CA LEU A 463 6.40 19.66 12.29
C LEU A 463 5.86 20.32 11.01
N LEU A 464 6.25 21.55 10.69
CA LEU A 464 5.95 22.15 9.37
C LEU A 464 6.54 21.33 8.23
N LEU A 465 7.78 20.84 8.40
CA LEU A 465 8.40 19.93 7.44
C LEU A 465 7.69 18.58 7.39
N LEU A 466 7.19 18.09 8.54
CA LEU A 466 6.46 16.83 8.63
C LEU A 466 5.11 16.87 7.90
N ALA A 467 4.44 18.02 7.87
CA ALA A 467 3.11 18.21 7.28
C ALA A 467 3.04 17.93 5.77
N ASN A 468 4.16 18.08 5.04
CA ASN A 468 4.20 17.91 3.59
C ASN A 468 4.96 16.61 3.21
N ARG A 469 4.34 15.73 2.40
CA ARG A 469 4.94 14.44 1.99
C ARG A 469 6.37 14.55 1.43
N PRO A 470 6.72 15.54 0.60
CA PRO A 470 8.08 15.68 0.09
C PRO A 470 9.10 16.06 1.17
N THR A 471 8.71 16.83 2.19
CA THR A 471 9.60 17.31 3.25
C THR A 471 9.58 16.49 4.52
N LEU A 472 8.61 15.59 4.65
CA LEU A 472 8.47 14.59 5.72
C LEU A 472 9.80 13.97 6.20
N PRO A 473 10.76 13.60 5.33
CA PRO A 473 11.99 12.93 5.77
C PRO A 473 12.93 13.88 6.52
N TRP A 474 12.96 15.17 6.16
CA TRP A 474 13.70 16.18 6.93
C TRP A 474 13.05 16.39 8.30
N GLY A 475 11.71 16.43 8.35
CA GLY A 475 10.95 16.56 9.61
C GLY A 475 11.21 15.39 10.57
N LEU A 476 11.10 14.15 10.10
CA LEU A 476 11.41 12.95 10.89
C LEU A 476 12.88 12.91 11.35
N GLY A 477 13.79 13.25 10.44
CA GLY A 477 15.23 13.31 10.73
C GLY A 477 15.58 14.43 11.69
N PHE A 478 14.73 15.45 11.83
CA PHE A 478 14.95 16.54 12.75
C PHE A 478 14.32 16.28 14.13
N LEU A 479 13.02 16.01 14.17
CA LEU A 479 12.23 15.91 15.41
C LEU A 479 12.70 14.78 16.33
N ILE A 480 12.95 13.60 15.76
CA ILE A 480 13.27 12.43 16.58
C ILE A 480 14.69 12.53 17.15
N PRO A 481 15.74 12.80 16.35
CA PRO A 481 17.08 12.99 16.90
C PRO A 481 17.16 14.17 17.87
N LEU A 482 16.47 15.29 17.61
CA LEU A 482 16.43 16.43 18.55
C LEU A 482 15.92 15.98 19.93
N THR A 483 14.85 15.19 19.97
CA THR A 483 14.28 14.65 21.21
C THR A 483 15.25 13.71 21.93
N ILE A 484 15.97 12.87 21.19
CA ILE A 484 16.93 11.89 21.74
C ILE A 484 18.21 12.56 22.24
N ILE A 485 18.63 13.67 21.62
CA ILE A 485 19.81 14.43 22.00
C ILE A 485 19.53 15.25 23.26
N VAL A 486 18.39 15.94 23.32
CA VAL A 486 18.03 16.81 24.46
C VAL A 486 17.58 15.99 25.68
N ARG A 487 16.92 14.84 25.47
CA ARG A 487 16.37 13.96 26.53
C ARG A 487 15.56 14.73 27.59
N PRO A 488 14.50 15.45 27.21
CA PRO A 488 13.69 16.19 28.16
C PRO A 488 13.09 15.27 29.24
N GLY A 489 13.21 15.65 30.51
CA GLY A 489 12.72 14.90 31.66
C GLY A 489 13.13 15.53 32.99
N ASN A 490 12.69 14.92 34.11
CA ASN A 490 12.90 15.47 35.46
C ASN A 490 14.39 15.51 35.90
N GLY A 491 15.22 14.60 35.39
CA GLY A 491 16.65 14.51 35.69
C GLY A 491 17.54 14.91 34.52
N MET A 492 17.25 16.04 33.87
CA MET A 492 17.99 16.47 32.67
C MET A 492 19.45 16.78 32.98
N SER A 493 20.36 16.28 32.15
CA SER A 493 21.79 16.61 32.19
C SER A 493 22.15 17.53 31.02
N PHE A 494 22.93 18.59 31.27
CA PHE A 494 23.38 19.54 30.26
C PHE A 494 24.81 19.25 29.74
N ASP A 495 25.27 17.99 29.87
CA ASP A 495 26.60 17.60 29.39
C ASP A 495 26.66 17.56 27.86
N VAL A 496 27.44 18.49 27.30
CA VAL A 496 27.69 18.62 25.87
C VAL A 496 28.39 17.38 25.31
N GLY A 497 29.28 16.75 26.08
CA GLY A 497 30.01 15.56 25.64
C GLY A 497 29.07 14.39 25.35
N THR A 498 28.17 14.11 26.30
CA THR A 498 27.13 13.09 26.16
C THR A 498 26.18 13.42 25.00
N ALA A 499 25.72 14.67 24.89
CA ALA A 499 24.84 15.10 23.80
C ALA A 499 25.49 14.91 22.42
N LEU A 500 26.77 15.28 22.26
CA LEU A 500 27.52 15.10 21.02
C LEU A 500 27.74 13.62 20.69
N SER A 501 28.05 12.80 21.69
CA SER A 501 28.21 11.35 21.53
C SER A 501 26.92 10.69 21.01
N ILE A 502 25.77 11.08 21.56
CA ILE A 502 24.45 10.64 21.09
C ILE A 502 24.18 11.11 19.66
N ALA A 503 24.43 12.39 19.38
CA ALA A 503 24.20 12.98 18.07
C ALA A 503 25.03 12.28 16.98
N LEU A 504 26.31 12.01 17.25
CA LEU A 504 27.19 11.24 16.38
C LEU A 504 26.69 9.80 16.22
N GLY A 505 26.29 9.13 17.30
CA GLY A 505 25.72 7.78 17.26
C GLY A 505 24.50 7.68 16.35
N VAL A 506 23.54 8.61 16.48
CA VAL A 506 22.35 8.64 15.62
C VAL A 506 22.72 8.95 14.16
N MET A 507 23.63 9.91 13.93
CA MET A 507 24.04 10.30 12.57
C MET A 507 24.76 9.17 11.84
N VAL A 508 25.72 8.52 12.50
CA VAL A 508 26.40 7.33 11.96
C VAL A 508 25.39 6.22 11.71
N GLY A 509 24.40 6.05 12.59
CA GLY A 509 23.39 5.00 12.46
C GLY A 509 22.54 5.17 11.21
N VAL A 510 22.06 6.39 10.96
CA VAL A 510 21.32 6.71 9.74
C VAL A 510 22.23 6.61 8.51
N GLY A 511 23.52 6.90 8.64
CA GLY A 511 24.52 6.68 7.59
C GLY A 511 24.72 5.19 7.25
N VAL A 512 24.85 4.33 8.27
CA VAL A 512 24.96 2.87 8.09
C VAL A 512 23.69 2.33 7.45
N LEU A 513 22.51 2.83 7.83
CA LEU A 513 21.24 2.49 7.18
C LEU A 513 21.31 2.69 5.66
N TYR A 514 21.83 3.84 5.21
CA TYR A 514 22.00 4.12 3.78
C TYR A 514 22.84 3.05 3.09
N TRP A 515 24.02 2.74 3.64
CA TRP A 515 24.93 1.77 3.07
C TRP A 515 24.37 0.35 3.07
N VAL A 516 23.70 -0.05 4.14
CA VAL A 516 23.06 -1.35 4.25
C VAL A 516 21.96 -1.55 3.19
N PHE A 517 21.20 -0.50 2.83
CA PHE A 517 20.27 -0.53 1.71
C PHE A 517 20.94 -0.60 0.32
N GLN A 518 22.16 -0.06 0.19
CA GLN A 518 22.93 -0.14 -1.06
C GLN A 518 23.62 -1.49 -1.24
N ILE A 519 24.08 -2.12 -0.14
CA ILE A 519 24.74 -3.43 -0.17
C ILE A 519 23.71 -4.55 -0.37
N ILE A 520 22.59 -4.51 0.38
CA ILE A 520 21.51 -5.49 0.28
C ILE A 520 20.38 -4.88 -0.54
N THR A 521 20.49 -5.04 -1.85
CA THR A 521 19.52 -4.50 -2.81
C THR A 521 18.24 -5.34 -2.85
N ALA A 522 17.14 -4.69 -3.23
CA ALA A 522 15.88 -5.37 -3.52
C ALA A 522 16.08 -6.35 -4.70
N PRO A 523 15.30 -7.44 -4.77
CA PRO A 523 15.40 -8.39 -5.87
C PRO A 523 15.13 -7.69 -7.22
N ALA A 524 15.78 -8.18 -8.28
CA ALA A 524 15.67 -7.61 -9.62
C ALA A 524 14.20 -7.52 -10.07
N ASN A 525 13.82 -6.38 -10.65
CA ASN A 525 12.44 -6.10 -11.08
C ASN A 525 11.88 -7.21 -11.99
N GLN A 526 12.69 -7.74 -12.92
CA GLN A 526 12.28 -8.83 -13.81
C GLN A 526 11.91 -10.12 -13.06
N THR A 527 12.64 -10.45 -11.99
CA THR A 527 12.34 -11.62 -11.16
C THR A 527 11.01 -11.45 -10.42
N MET A 528 10.74 -10.24 -9.92
CA MET A 528 9.47 -9.92 -9.25
C MET A 528 8.30 -9.92 -10.22
N GLN A 529 8.46 -9.29 -11.38
CA GLN A 529 7.46 -9.30 -12.46
C GLN A 529 7.09 -10.74 -12.83
N ARG A 530 8.07 -11.60 -13.12
CA ARG A 530 7.83 -13.02 -13.42
C ARG A 530 7.06 -13.73 -12.30
N ARG A 531 7.43 -13.52 -11.04
CA ARG A 531 6.74 -14.16 -9.90
C ARG A 531 5.31 -13.67 -9.72
N TRP A 532 5.03 -12.39 -9.95
CA TRP A 532 3.66 -11.86 -9.90
C TRP A 532 2.82 -12.42 -11.05
N LEU A 533 3.38 -12.57 -12.25
CA LEU A 533 2.72 -13.23 -13.38
C LEU A 533 2.47 -14.73 -13.10
N GLU A 534 3.43 -15.44 -12.50
CA GLU A 534 3.28 -16.82 -12.04
C GLU A 534 2.23 -16.96 -10.93
N ALA A 535 2.13 -15.99 -10.02
CA ALA A 535 1.07 -15.94 -9.02
C ALA A 535 -0.30 -15.73 -9.66
N THR A 536 -0.42 -14.86 -10.66
CA THR A 536 -1.65 -14.68 -11.44
C THR A 536 -2.02 -15.95 -12.19
N ALA A 537 -1.06 -16.64 -12.80
CA ALA A 537 -1.29 -17.92 -13.47
C ALA A 537 -1.78 -19.01 -12.50
N ARG A 538 -1.24 -19.06 -11.27
CA ARG A 538 -1.71 -19.97 -10.21
C ARG A 538 -3.15 -19.65 -9.79
N ASP A 539 -3.45 -18.38 -9.58
CA ASP A 539 -4.81 -17.97 -9.21
C ASP A 539 -5.82 -18.29 -10.33
N LEU A 540 -5.46 -18.10 -11.61
CA LEU A 540 -6.28 -18.50 -12.76
C LEU A 540 -6.62 -20.00 -12.75
N ARG A 541 -5.69 -20.87 -12.37
CA ARG A 541 -5.94 -22.32 -12.26
C ARG A 541 -6.91 -22.64 -11.11
N SER A 542 -6.82 -21.90 -10.01
CA SER A 542 -7.69 -22.09 -8.84
C SER A 542 -9.12 -21.59 -9.03
N LEU A 543 -9.43 -20.84 -10.11
CA LEU A 543 -10.79 -20.39 -10.43
C LEU A 543 -11.78 -21.54 -10.72
N ALA A 544 -11.30 -22.78 -10.83
CA ALA A 544 -12.17 -23.95 -10.85
C ALA A 544 -12.95 -24.15 -9.55
N GLU A 545 -12.40 -23.69 -8.42
CA GLU A 545 -13.01 -23.87 -7.10
C GLU A 545 -14.20 -22.91 -6.90
N PRO A 546 -15.34 -23.38 -6.34
CA PRO A 546 -16.55 -22.57 -6.18
C PRO A 546 -16.35 -21.30 -5.35
N ASP A 547 -15.54 -21.38 -4.30
CA ASP A 547 -15.30 -20.29 -3.34
C ASP A 547 -14.51 -19.12 -3.96
N HIS A 548 -13.76 -19.38 -5.03
CA HIS A 548 -13.00 -18.36 -5.75
C HIS A 548 -13.93 -17.60 -6.70
N ASN A 549 -14.55 -16.55 -6.19
CA ASN A 549 -15.44 -15.66 -6.95
C ASN A 549 -14.69 -14.46 -7.56
N GLU A 550 -15.45 -13.57 -8.21
CA GLU A 550 -14.92 -12.37 -8.88
C GLU A 550 -14.27 -11.40 -7.90
N ASP A 551 -14.88 -11.16 -6.75
CA ASP A 551 -14.35 -10.28 -5.72
C ASP A 551 -13.04 -10.83 -5.10
N TRP A 552 -12.92 -12.16 -4.96
CA TRP A 552 -11.69 -12.83 -4.54
C TRP A 552 -10.56 -12.60 -5.54
N PHE A 553 -10.83 -12.79 -6.84
CA PHE A 553 -9.83 -12.63 -7.88
C PHE A 553 -9.40 -11.15 -8.02
N ASN A 554 -10.37 -10.24 -8.02
CA ASN A 554 -10.12 -8.79 -8.08
C ASN A 554 -9.32 -8.30 -6.87
N GLY A 555 -9.65 -8.79 -5.68
CA GLY A 555 -8.91 -8.47 -4.45
C GLY A 555 -7.43 -8.85 -4.55
N ARG A 556 -7.09 -10.00 -5.14
CA ARG A 556 -5.70 -10.47 -5.30
C ARG A 556 -4.97 -9.79 -6.47
N MET A 557 -5.69 -9.50 -7.54
CA MET A 557 -5.13 -8.80 -8.70
C MET A 557 -4.84 -7.32 -8.41
N GLY A 558 -5.61 -6.67 -7.55
CA GLY A 558 -5.45 -5.25 -7.23
C GLY A 558 -4.01 -4.89 -6.82
N ASP A 559 -3.44 -5.60 -5.84
CA ASP A 559 -2.06 -5.35 -5.39
C ASP A 559 -1.01 -5.67 -6.47
N ARG A 560 -1.23 -6.71 -7.29
CA ARG A 560 -0.28 -7.12 -8.34
C ARG A 560 -0.27 -6.15 -9.51
N LEU A 561 -1.43 -5.67 -9.96
CA LEU A 561 -1.50 -4.67 -11.03
C LEU A 561 -0.76 -3.39 -10.63
N LEU A 562 -0.90 -2.98 -9.38
CA LEU A 562 -0.19 -1.82 -8.85
C LEU A 562 1.32 -2.02 -8.86
N LYS A 563 1.79 -3.19 -8.39
CA LYS A 563 3.20 -3.55 -8.41
C LYS A 563 3.77 -3.65 -9.84
N LEU A 564 3.02 -4.24 -10.77
CA LEU A 564 3.39 -4.35 -12.18
C LEU A 564 3.44 -2.97 -12.87
N SER A 565 2.40 -2.14 -12.73
CA SER A 565 2.37 -0.77 -13.27
C SER A 565 3.52 0.06 -12.71
N ALA A 566 3.75 0.04 -11.39
CA ALA A 566 4.84 0.78 -10.76
C ALA A 566 6.23 0.37 -11.28
N SER A 567 6.43 -0.93 -11.54
CA SER A 567 7.70 -1.46 -12.05
C SER A 567 7.98 -1.09 -13.51
N ASP A 568 6.95 -0.71 -14.27
CA ASP A 568 7.00 -0.55 -15.72
C ASP A 568 6.87 0.92 -16.16
N ARG A 569 6.77 1.86 -15.21
CA ARG A 569 6.62 3.31 -15.48
C ARG A 569 7.75 3.90 -16.30
N THR A 570 8.96 3.33 -16.18
CA THR A 570 10.17 3.80 -16.85
C THR A 570 10.43 3.11 -18.20
N SER A 571 9.68 2.06 -18.54
CA SER A 571 9.82 1.34 -19.81
C SER A 571 9.07 2.08 -20.92
N ALA A 572 9.66 2.15 -22.12
CA ALA A 572 9.02 2.79 -23.28
C ALA A 572 7.77 2.03 -23.78
N ASP A 573 7.85 0.70 -23.85
CA ASP A 573 6.79 -0.14 -24.44
C ASP A 573 5.71 -0.61 -23.46
N ARG A 574 5.93 -0.44 -22.14
CA ARG A 574 4.95 -0.70 -21.07
C ARG A 574 4.19 -2.05 -21.14
N TYR A 575 4.80 -3.07 -21.72
CA TYR A 575 4.14 -4.34 -22.02
C TYR A 575 3.81 -5.17 -20.77
N ILE A 576 4.48 -4.92 -19.63
CA ILE A 576 4.25 -5.65 -18.37
C ILE A 576 2.93 -5.22 -17.75
N THR A 577 2.59 -3.94 -17.83
CA THR A 577 1.29 -3.42 -17.39
C THR A 577 0.15 -4.04 -18.21
N ASP A 578 0.35 -4.17 -19.52
CA ASP A 578 -0.59 -4.85 -20.42
C ASP A 578 -0.74 -6.35 -20.09
N LEU A 579 0.34 -7.04 -19.73
CA LEU A 579 0.29 -8.41 -19.24
C LEU A 579 -0.50 -8.54 -17.94
N GLY A 580 -0.35 -7.58 -17.02
CA GLY A 580 -1.15 -7.50 -15.80
C GLY A 580 -2.64 -7.36 -16.09
N LEU A 581 -3.03 -6.36 -16.89
CA LEU A 581 -4.42 -6.11 -17.30
C LEU A 581 -4.99 -7.29 -18.11
N THR A 582 -4.18 -7.93 -18.94
CA THR A 582 -4.56 -9.15 -19.64
C THR A 582 -4.85 -10.27 -18.64
N GLY A 583 -4.01 -10.46 -17.62
CA GLY A 583 -4.29 -11.41 -16.53
C GLY A 583 -5.61 -11.16 -15.82
N LEU A 584 -5.95 -9.89 -15.55
CA LEU A 584 -7.25 -9.50 -14.98
C LEU A 584 -8.40 -9.90 -15.90
N ASN A 585 -8.29 -9.60 -17.20
CA ASN A 585 -9.28 -9.97 -18.20
C ASN A 585 -9.48 -11.49 -18.31
N LEU A 586 -8.38 -12.27 -18.26
CA LEU A 586 -8.43 -13.73 -18.31
C LEU A 586 -9.26 -14.31 -17.16
N GLY A 587 -9.12 -13.76 -15.95
CA GLY A 587 -9.91 -14.21 -14.80
C GLY A 587 -11.41 -13.94 -14.96
N HIS A 588 -11.79 -12.78 -15.50
CA HIS A 588 -13.20 -12.48 -15.77
C HIS A 588 -13.78 -13.37 -16.87
N VAL A 589 -13.00 -13.64 -17.94
CA VAL A 589 -13.41 -14.59 -19.00
C VAL A 589 -13.57 -16.00 -18.41
N ALA A 590 -12.62 -16.45 -17.58
CA ALA A 590 -12.68 -17.74 -16.90
C ALA A 590 -13.91 -17.87 -16.01
N LEU A 591 -14.18 -16.87 -15.15
CA LEU A 591 -15.35 -16.86 -14.26
C LEU A 591 -16.67 -16.82 -15.02
N ARG A 592 -16.73 -16.07 -16.13
CA ARG A 592 -17.91 -16.03 -17.01
C ARG A 592 -18.14 -17.38 -17.66
N LEU A 593 -17.10 -18.03 -18.17
CA LEU A 593 -17.18 -19.37 -18.72
C LEU A 593 -17.63 -20.39 -17.65
N ARG A 594 -17.16 -20.27 -16.42
CA ARG A 594 -17.62 -21.09 -15.29
C ARG A 594 -19.13 -21.00 -15.07
N ARG A 595 -19.70 -19.79 -15.13
CA ARG A 595 -21.15 -19.56 -14.99
C ARG A 595 -21.97 -20.18 -16.13
N LEU A 596 -21.41 -20.29 -17.33
CA LEU A 596 -22.06 -20.99 -18.45
C LEU A 596 -22.03 -22.50 -18.24
N ILE A 597 -20.90 -23.03 -17.74
CA ILE A 597 -20.70 -24.47 -17.52
C ILE A 597 -21.46 -24.97 -16.30
N SER A 598 -21.65 -24.16 -15.26
CA SER A 598 -22.45 -24.54 -14.09
C SER A 598 -23.89 -24.91 -14.46
N ASN A 599 -24.41 -24.40 -15.57
CA ASN A 599 -25.75 -24.72 -16.06
C ASN A 599 -25.80 -26.05 -16.83
N ALA A 600 -24.65 -26.61 -17.21
CA ALA A 600 -24.55 -27.83 -18.02
C ALA A 600 -24.29 -29.11 -17.18
N GLU A 601 -24.15 -29.01 -15.85
CA GLU A 601 -24.08 -30.05 -14.80
C GLU A 601 -23.33 -31.40 -15.08
N THR A 602 -22.51 -31.53 -16.12
CA THR A 602 -21.73 -32.76 -16.36
C THR A 602 -20.34 -32.73 -15.72
N THR A 603 -19.91 -33.89 -15.20
CA THR A 603 -18.57 -34.07 -14.61
C THR A 603 -17.47 -33.85 -15.66
N ASP A 604 -17.70 -34.31 -16.89
CA ASP A 604 -16.75 -34.18 -18.00
C ASP A 604 -16.55 -32.72 -18.44
N ALA A 605 -17.62 -31.90 -18.48
CA ALA A 605 -17.49 -30.48 -18.77
C ALA A 605 -16.70 -29.74 -17.68
N ARG A 606 -16.86 -30.13 -16.41
CA ARG A 606 -16.10 -29.56 -15.29
C ARG A 606 -14.61 -29.93 -15.38
N GLN A 607 -14.29 -31.18 -15.74
CA GLN A 607 -12.90 -31.62 -15.90
C GLN A 607 -12.23 -30.95 -17.12
N SER A 608 -12.92 -30.87 -18.26
CA SER A 608 -12.44 -30.16 -19.45
C SER A 608 -12.25 -28.66 -19.18
N TYR A 609 -13.09 -28.04 -18.35
CA TYR A 609 -12.91 -26.66 -17.92
C TYR A 609 -11.65 -26.47 -17.05
N GLN A 610 -11.36 -27.39 -16.13
CA GLN A 610 -10.12 -27.35 -15.35
C GLN A 610 -8.87 -27.47 -16.24
N GLN A 611 -8.89 -28.37 -17.23
CA GLN A 611 -7.83 -28.50 -18.21
C GLN A 611 -7.68 -27.23 -19.07
N TRP A 612 -8.81 -26.62 -19.46
CA TRP A 612 -8.82 -25.35 -20.16
C TRP A 612 -8.20 -24.22 -19.33
N LEU A 613 -8.50 -24.12 -18.03
CA LEU A 613 -7.86 -23.15 -17.13
C LEU A 613 -6.34 -23.36 -17.02
N HIS A 614 -5.90 -24.62 -16.97
CA HIS A 614 -4.47 -24.95 -16.99
C HIS A 614 -3.81 -24.51 -18.30
N ALA A 615 -4.47 -24.75 -19.44
CA ALA A 615 -4.00 -24.31 -20.74
C ALA A 615 -3.93 -22.78 -20.82
N VAL A 616 -4.97 -22.05 -20.42
CA VAL A 616 -5.01 -20.58 -20.36
C VAL A 616 -3.87 -20.03 -19.50
N ALA A 617 -3.66 -20.57 -18.30
CA ALA A 617 -2.59 -20.15 -17.41
C ALA A 617 -1.19 -20.43 -18.01
N SER A 618 -1.02 -21.58 -18.69
CA SER A 618 0.25 -21.91 -19.35
C SER A 618 0.54 -21.03 -20.57
N SER A 619 -0.49 -20.72 -21.38
CA SER A 619 -0.40 -19.83 -22.52
C SER A 619 -0.14 -18.38 -22.09
N TYR A 620 -0.70 -17.95 -20.96
CA TYR A 620 -0.40 -16.65 -20.36
C TYR A 620 1.08 -16.52 -19.99
N LEU A 621 1.64 -17.54 -19.33
CA LEU A 621 3.06 -17.55 -18.99
C LEU A 621 3.97 -17.67 -20.21
N ALA A 622 3.59 -18.47 -21.21
CA ALA A 622 4.30 -18.53 -22.49
C ALA A 622 4.32 -17.17 -23.19
N ALA A 623 3.16 -16.51 -23.30
CA ALA A 623 3.05 -15.19 -23.91
C ALA A 623 3.89 -14.14 -23.16
N SER A 624 3.99 -14.23 -21.83
CA SER A 624 4.87 -13.35 -21.03
C SER A 624 6.36 -13.56 -21.29
N ARG A 625 6.75 -14.66 -21.94
CA ARG A 625 8.12 -14.94 -22.39
C ARG A 625 8.32 -14.72 -23.90
N GLY A 626 7.30 -14.23 -24.60
CA GLY A 626 7.33 -14.10 -26.06
C GLY A 626 7.10 -15.43 -26.81
N GLU A 627 6.62 -16.46 -26.13
CA GLU A 627 6.40 -17.80 -26.70
C GLU A 627 4.91 -18.05 -27.02
N GLU A 628 4.62 -18.69 -28.15
CA GLU A 628 3.28 -19.21 -28.45
C GLU A 628 3.10 -20.63 -27.89
N SER A 629 1.94 -20.93 -27.31
CA SER A 629 1.64 -22.26 -26.74
C SER A 629 0.51 -22.96 -27.51
N PRO A 630 0.71 -24.19 -28.01
CA PRO A 630 -0.33 -24.94 -28.75
C PRO A 630 -1.33 -25.66 -27.83
N HIS A 631 -1.23 -25.51 -26.50
CA HIS A 631 -2.08 -26.23 -25.56
C HIS A 631 -3.51 -25.67 -25.49
N LEU A 632 -3.68 -24.35 -25.68
CA LEU A 632 -4.99 -23.69 -25.58
C LEU A 632 -5.97 -24.15 -26.66
N SER A 633 -5.52 -24.34 -27.90
CA SER A 633 -6.40 -24.78 -28.99
C SER A 633 -6.96 -26.18 -28.75
N ARG A 634 -6.09 -27.11 -28.31
CA ARG A 634 -6.48 -28.47 -27.95
C ARG A 634 -7.47 -28.47 -26.78
N ALA A 635 -7.16 -27.78 -25.69
CA ALA A 635 -8.03 -27.72 -24.53
C ALA A 635 -9.37 -27.02 -24.83
N SER A 636 -9.37 -26.01 -25.70
CA SER A 636 -10.61 -25.34 -26.14
C SER A 636 -11.50 -26.25 -26.99
N SER A 637 -10.89 -27.06 -27.87
CA SER A 637 -11.63 -28.03 -28.69
C SER A 637 -12.24 -29.14 -27.83
N GLN A 638 -11.47 -29.67 -26.86
CA GLN A 638 -11.95 -30.65 -25.89
C GLN A 638 -13.09 -30.10 -25.02
N LEU A 639 -12.98 -28.85 -24.58
CA LEU A 639 -14.05 -28.20 -23.83
C LEU A 639 -15.31 -28.04 -24.68
N LEU A 640 -15.20 -27.59 -25.93
CA LEU A 640 -16.34 -27.45 -26.83
C LEU A 640 -17.05 -28.78 -27.08
N GLN A 641 -16.29 -29.85 -27.30
CA GLN A 641 -16.83 -31.20 -27.48
C GLN A 641 -17.56 -31.67 -26.21
N ALA A 642 -16.95 -31.53 -25.03
CA ALA A 642 -17.60 -31.91 -23.77
C ALA A 642 -18.87 -31.10 -23.48
N LEU A 643 -18.95 -29.86 -23.95
CA LEU A 643 -20.16 -29.03 -23.84
C LEU A 643 -21.23 -29.44 -24.85
N GLU A 644 -20.84 -29.86 -26.05
CA GLU A 644 -21.74 -30.45 -27.04
C GLU A 644 -22.33 -31.76 -26.54
N ASP A 645 -21.51 -32.65 -25.99
CA ASP A 645 -21.94 -33.92 -25.40
C ASP A 645 -22.88 -33.70 -24.19
N ALA A 646 -22.69 -32.60 -23.46
CA ALA A 646 -23.57 -32.17 -22.37
C ALA A 646 -24.89 -31.54 -22.84
N GLY A 647 -25.15 -31.46 -24.14
CA GLY A 647 -26.37 -30.87 -24.70
C GLY A 647 -26.42 -29.35 -24.65
N MET A 648 -25.28 -28.66 -24.56
CA MET A 648 -25.24 -27.20 -24.54
C MET A 648 -25.81 -26.62 -25.85
N PRO A 649 -26.75 -25.66 -25.77
CA PRO A 649 -27.30 -24.98 -26.94
C PRO A 649 -26.22 -24.42 -27.88
N GLU A 650 -26.43 -24.55 -29.19
CA GLU A 650 -25.48 -24.13 -30.22
C GLU A 650 -25.05 -22.65 -30.08
N ASN A 651 -25.99 -21.77 -29.71
CA ASN A 651 -25.71 -20.36 -29.46
C ASN A 651 -24.69 -20.12 -28.32
N GLN A 652 -24.73 -20.92 -27.26
CA GLN A 652 -23.76 -20.84 -26.16
C GLN A 652 -22.41 -21.44 -26.56
N ARG A 653 -22.41 -22.53 -27.36
CA ARG A 653 -21.18 -23.12 -27.89
C ARG A 653 -20.40 -22.16 -28.79
N VAL A 654 -21.07 -21.44 -29.69
CA VAL A 654 -20.47 -20.40 -30.54
C VAL A 654 -19.81 -19.29 -29.70
N LEU A 655 -20.40 -18.93 -28.55
CA LEU A 655 -19.80 -17.96 -27.64
C LEU A 655 -18.51 -18.47 -26.99
N VAL A 656 -18.51 -19.73 -26.54
CA VAL A 656 -17.31 -20.37 -25.97
C VAL A 656 -16.19 -20.44 -27.00
N GLU A 657 -16.53 -20.80 -28.24
CA GLU A 657 -15.60 -20.83 -29.36
C GLU A 657 -15.03 -19.43 -29.66
N GLY A 658 -15.90 -18.40 -29.72
CA GLY A 658 -15.49 -17.02 -29.91
C GLY A 658 -14.56 -16.52 -28.79
N MET A 659 -14.82 -16.90 -27.53
CA MET A 659 -13.93 -16.59 -26.41
C MET A 659 -12.56 -17.27 -26.59
N ALA A 660 -12.52 -18.56 -26.94
CA ALA A 660 -11.28 -19.29 -27.17
C ALA A 660 -10.44 -18.69 -28.32
N LEU A 661 -11.07 -18.34 -29.44
CA LEU A 661 -10.42 -17.70 -30.59
C LEU A 661 -9.81 -16.34 -30.21
N ARG A 662 -10.56 -15.52 -29.46
CA ARG A 662 -10.09 -14.22 -28.97
C ARG A 662 -8.94 -14.34 -27.97
N LEU A 663 -8.97 -15.33 -27.10
CA LEU A 663 -7.87 -15.59 -26.18
C LEU A 663 -6.60 -16.00 -26.94
N ARG A 664 -6.73 -16.89 -27.94
CA ARG A 664 -5.62 -17.28 -28.80
C ARG A 664 -5.01 -16.06 -29.50
N SER A 665 -5.81 -15.23 -30.16
CA SER A 665 -5.29 -14.03 -30.85
C SER A 665 -4.65 -13.04 -29.87
N THR A 666 -5.20 -12.93 -28.65
CA THR A 666 -4.60 -12.12 -27.59
C THR A 666 -3.24 -12.64 -27.18
N PHE A 667 -3.08 -13.95 -26.93
CA PHE A 667 -1.79 -14.54 -26.57
C PHE A 667 -0.76 -14.43 -27.69
N GLN A 668 -1.14 -14.66 -28.95
CA GLN A 668 -0.22 -14.52 -30.08
C GLN A 668 0.30 -13.08 -30.23
N ARG A 669 -0.61 -12.10 -30.14
CA ARG A 669 -0.22 -10.68 -30.17
C ARG A 669 0.69 -10.34 -28.99
N THR A 670 0.31 -10.72 -27.79
CA THR A 670 1.11 -10.45 -26.59
C THR A 670 2.49 -11.09 -26.69
N ALA A 671 2.59 -12.34 -27.18
CA ALA A 671 3.87 -13.00 -27.41
C ALA A 671 4.74 -12.21 -28.40
N ARG A 672 4.18 -11.73 -29.51
CA ARG A 672 4.91 -10.90 -30.48
C ARG A 672 5.40 -9.58 -29.87
N THR A 673 4.52 -8.84 -29.19
CA THR A 673 4.89 -7.57 -28.54
C THR A 673 5.96 -7.77 -27.48
N VAL A 674 5.87 -8.85 -26.70
CA VAL A 674 6.89 -9.18 -25.69
C VAL A 674 8.22 -9.57 -26.35
N ALA A 675 8.19 -10.37 -27.42
CA ALA A 675 9.39 -10.75 -28.16
C ALA A 675 10.09 -9.53 -28.80
N GLU A 676 9.31 -8.61 -29.38
CA GLU A 676 9.80 -7.33 -29.92
C GLU A 676 10.38 -6.41 -28.82
N GLY A 677 9.71 -6.32 -27.67
CA GLY A 677 10.23 -5.56 -26.53
C GLY A 677 11.52 -6.15 -25.95
N MET A 678 11.63 -7.49 -25.90
CA MET A 678 12.84 -8.18 -25.44
C MET A 678 14.03 -7.93 -26.37
N THR A 679 13.83 -7.94 -27.70
CA THR A 679 14.92 -7.68 -28.66
C THR A 679 15.40 -6.24 -28.61
N LEU A 680 14.51 -5.26 -28.38
CA LEU A 680 14.87 -3.85 -28.19
C LEU A 680 15.67 -3.61 -26.90
N THR A 681 15.37 -4.33 -25.82
CA THR A 681 16.15 -4.23 -24.55
C THR A 681 17.51 -4.94 -24.59
N ALA A 682 17.72 -5.87 -25.53
CA ALA A 682 18.97 -6.63 -25.67
C ALA A 682 20.02 -5.93 -26.57
N ALA A 683 19.64 -4.87 -27.29
CA ALA A 683 20.59 -4.05 -28.02
C ALA A 683 21.46 -3.25 -27.02
N PRO A 684 22.81 -3.28 -27.11
CA PRO A 684 23.65 -2.48 -26.24
C PRO A 684 23.29 -1.00 -26.43
N GLN A 685 23.04 -0.29 -25.34
CA GLN A 685 22.94 1.17 -25.32
C GLN A 685 24.31 1.74 -25.74
N ALA A 686 24.55 1.80 -27.05
CA ALA A 686 25.66 2.51 -27.63
C ALA A 686 25.30 4.01 -27.63
N GLY A 687 25.83 4.72 -26.62
CA GLY A 687 25.94 6.18 -26.60
C GLY A 687 24.73 6.94 -26.06
N GLN A 688 24.82 7.36 -24.79
CA GLN A 688 24.65 8.76 -24.35
C GLN A 688 25.09 8.94 -22.91
#